data_AF-A0A3M3FLL9-F1
#
_entry.id   AF-A0A3M3FLL9-F1
#
_cell.length_a   1.000
_cell.length_b   1.000
_cell.length_c   1.000
_cell.angle_alpha   90.00
_cell.angle_beta   90.00
_cell.angle_gamma   90.00
#
_symmetry.space_group_name_H-M   'P 1'
#
loop_
_entity.id
_entity.type
_entity.pdbx_description
1 polymer ?
#
loop_
_entity_poly.entity_id
_entity_poly.type
_entity_poly.pdbx_seq_one_letter_code
_entity_poly.pdbx_strand_id
1 'polypeptide(L)'
;MRKSKRLGAVRYSFKPVASGALCALSFTFGCSAYADYVEQGKPGDAASWRSAEFQSDWGLGRIQADQAYAAGITGAGVKIGALDSGFDSSHPEATSSRYHAVTATGTYVDGSPFSITGAINPNNDTHGTHVTGTMGAARDGVGVHGVAYNAQIYVGNTNQNDSFLFGPSPAPQYFKAVYGALADAGVRAINNSWGSQPSDVTYATEAGVRAAYAQHYNRGTWLDEAANISRKGVINVFSAGNSGYANASVRASLPYFEPDLEGHWLAVSGLDSSNGQRYNQCGLSKYWCITTPGRLINGTVPGGGYGIKSGTSMSAPHATGALALVMERFPYLNNEQALQVLLTTATQLDGSVTQAPTNGVGWGVADLERAMRGPGQLLGTFDANLGAGVSDVWSNDISDQALLQRQAEDTAEQATWQQTLISKGWQNGVASTASQQDQADYATGTARAAAAAQRQYQGSLVKSGAGRLILQGANTYRGDTLVNGGVLSVNGSLVSAVQVNAGGTLGGNGQIGGLTARSGGIVAPGNSIGTLQVNGDVTLQPGSTYAVELSPTASDRIVATGSATVSGANMTLALENATPVALSSAPIQSVVGRQYNVLQAANGVNGQFGSVTSNYAFLGGRLDYAATGVALNVEQTSAFSSVAQTPNQSAVAIAAEQLGAGNAVYENLLLTQSAAAARDSFQQLSGEIYPAIGSVLINDSRQIRDAVGERLGARVFGTDGNTAAQDNVWLKALGAWGKTDSRDDTAGYTTSIGGLLAGVDGNLADDTRLGVVAGYSDSSLNMGSGTHSRASVDS
;
A
#
# COMPACT_ATOMS: atom_id res chain seq x y z
N MET A 1 21.93 42.61 28.88
CA MET A 1 22.22 42.17 30.26
C MET A 1 22.68 40.71 30.24
N ARG A 2 23.89 40.48 30.76
CA ARG A 2 24.50 39.25 31.32
C ARG A 2 24.07 37.83 30.82
N LYS A 3 25.09 37.16 30.29
CA LYS A 3 25.61 35.80 30.62
C LYS A 3 25.01 34.55 29.94
N SER A 4 25.79 34.07 28.98
CA SER A 4 26.26 32.69 28.75
C SER A 4 26.28 31.75 29.98
N LYS A 5 25.87 30.47 29.80
CA LYS A 5 26.80 29.31 29.87
C LYS A 5 26.18 27.95 29.44
N ARG A 6 26.91 27.34 28.52
CA ARG A 6 27.14 25.94 28.11
C ARG A 6 26.72 24.74 28.99
N LEU A 7 26.36 23.67 28.25
CA LEU A 7 26.70 22.23 28.34
C LEU A 7 26.22 21.35 29.52
N GLY A 8 25.69 20.16 29.15
CA GLY A 8 25.69 18.97 30.01
C GLY A 8 24.72 17.88 29.53
N ALA A 9 25.18 16.96 28.68
CA ALA A 9 24.51 15.68 28.45
C ALA A 9 24.82 14.72 29.61
N VAL A 10 23.80 14.08 30.19
CA VAL A 10 23.97 12.96 31.14
C VAL A 10 22.95 11.87 30.85
N ARG A 11 23.46 10.66 30.62
CA ARG A 11 22.75 9.38 30.51
C ARG A 11 22.23 8.96 31.88
N TYR A 12 21.01 8.43 31.93
CA TYR A 12 20.54 7.66 33.10
C TYR A 12 20.46 6.17 32.76
N SER A 13 21.22 5.38 33.52
CA SER A 13 21.17 3.93 33.62
C SER A 13 20.60 3.61 35.00
N PHE A 14 19.58 2.77 35.08
CA PHE A 14 19.12 2.18 36.33
C PHE A 14 19.02 0.67 36.19
N LYS A 15 19.80 -0.04 37.01
CA LYS A 15 19.62 -1.45 37.37
C LYS A 15 19.36 -1.53 38.89
N PRO A 16 18.66 -2.59 39.36
CA PRO A 16 17.87 -2.56 40.57
C PRO A 16 18.67 -2.95 41.83
N VAL A 17 18.23 -2.47 42.98
CA VAL A 17 18.68 -2.94 44.30
C VAL A 17 17.49 -3.59 45.01
N ALA A 18 17.69 -4.85 45.42
CA ALA A 18 16.79 -5.62 46.26
C ALA A 18 17.17 -5.47 47.74
N SER A 19 16.16 -5.40 48.62
CA SER A 19 16.10 -5.73 50.07
C SER A 19 14.97 -4.88 50.67
N GLY A 20 14.03 -5.31 51.50
CA GLY A 20 13.77 -6.57 52.19
C GLY A 20 12.43 -6.37 52.93
N ALA A 21 11.78 -7.48 53.27
CA ALA A 21 10.40 -7.60 53.70
C ALA A 21 10.03 -6.86 55.01
N LEU A 22 8.80 -6.33 55.07
CA LEU A 22 8.04 -6.16 56.30
C LEU A 22 6.63 -6.75 56.07
N CYS A 23 6.35 -7.88 56.71
CA CYS A 23 5.04 -8.53 56.72
C CYS A 23 4.02 -7.66 57.48
N ALA A 24 2.93 -7.27 56.82
CA ALA A 24 1.68 -6.89 57.45
C ALA A 24 0.56 -7.74 56.82
N LEU A 25 -0.01 -8.62 57.64
CA LEU A 25 -1.16 -9.45 57.31
C LEU A 25 -2.41 -8.57 57.19
N SER A 26 -2.86 -8.34 55.96
CA SER A 26 -4.21 -7.85 55.66
C SER A 26 -4.92 -8.91 54.81
N PHE A 27 -6.00 -9.48 55.35
CA PHE A 27 -6.91 -10.36 54.62
C PHE A 27 -7.59 -9.55 53.51
N THR A 28 -7.06 -9.65 52.29
CA THR A 28 -7.76 -9.24 51.07
C THR A 28 -8.46 -10.45 50.49
N PHE A 29 -9.79 -10.37 50.33
CA PHE A 29 -10.53 -11.24 49.43
C PHE A 29 -9.84 -11.21 48.07
N GLY A 30 -9.31 -12.35 47.64
CA GLY A 30 -8.73 -12.52 46.31
C GLY A 30 -9.83 -12.36 45.27
N CYS A 31 -10.01 -11.16 44.76
CA CYS A 31 -10.48 -10.99 43.40
C CYS A 31 -9.28 -11.33 42.53
N SER A 32 -9.28 -12.52 41.93
CA SER A 32 -8.28 -12.88 40.92
C SER A 32 -8.33 -11.82 39.83
N ALA A 33 -7.33 -10.94 39.80
CA ALA A 33 -7.05 -10.18 38.59
C ALA A 33 -6.74 -11.23 37.52
N TYR A 34 -7.61 -11.37 36.53
CA TYR A 34 -7.24 -12.06 35.29
C TYR A 34 -6.00 -11.33 34.79
N ALA A 35 -4.87 -12.05 34.70
CA ALA A 35 -3.69 -11.48 34.06
C ALA A 35 -4.11 -11.11 32.63
N ASP A 36 -3.84 -9.86 32.23
CA ASP A 36 -4.12 -9.40 30.87
C ASP A 36 -3.49 -10.40 29.88
N TYR A 37 -4.29 -10.88 28.91
CA TYR A 37 -3.80 -11.78 27.87
C TYR A 37 -2.62 -11.13 27.13
N VAL A 38 -1.52 -11.87 27.00
CA VAL A 38 -0.35 -11.44 26.25
C VAL A 38 -0.27 -12.26 24.97
N GLU A 39 -0.48 -11.61 23.82
CA GLU A 39 -0.33 -12.24 22.51
C GLU A 39 1.08 -12.82 22.36
N GLN A 40 1.15 -14.08 21.93
CA GLN A 40 2.41 -14.82 21.72
C GLN A 40 2.80 -14.87 20.24
N GLY A 41 1.86 -14.55 19.34
CA GLY A 41 2.07 -14.43 17.90
C GLY A 41 3.11 -13.36 17.56
N LYS A 42 4.00 -13.73 16.64
CA LYS A 42 5.08 -12.88 16.14
C LYS A 42 4.81 -12.54 14.67
N PRO A 43 4.91 -11.27 14.28
CA PRO A 43 4.85 -10.89 12.87
C PRO A 43 5.87 -11.67 12.03
N GLY A 44 5.43 -12.17 10.87
CA GLY A 44 6.25 -12.96 9.95
C GLY A 44 6.46 -14.43 10.32
N ASP A 45 5.96 -14.92 11.47
CA ASP A 45 6.10 -16.31 11.91
C ASP A 45 4.74 -16.96 12.16
N ALA A 46 4.14 -17.56 11.13
CA ALA A 46 2.82 -18.21 11.22
C ALA A 46 2.73 -19.29 12.30
N ALA A 47 3.82 -20.04 12.56
CA ALA A 47 3.81 -21.10 13.56
C ALA A 47 3.56 -20.55 14.97
N SER A 48 4.04 -19.33 15.27
CA SER A 48 3.85 -18.66 16.56
C SER A 48 2.38 -18.31 16.88
N TRP A 49 1.50 -18.28 15.87
CA TRP A 49 0.08 -17.95 16.04
C TRP A 49 -0.79 -19.16 16.42
N ARG A 50 -0.24 -20.38 16.34
CA ARG A 50 -0.94 -21.65 16.57
C ARG A 50 -1.06 -22.00 18.05
N SER A 51 -1.64 -21.09 18.84
CA SER A 51 -1.93 -21.27 20.27
C SER A 51 -2.90 -22.43 20.54
N ALA A 52 -3.07 -22.82 21.81
CA ALA A 52 -4.07 -23.82 22.19
C ALA A 52 -5.49 -23.38 21.79
N GLU A 53 -5.80 -22.10 21.93
CA GLU A 53 -7.04 -21.47 21.49
C GLU A 53 -7.23 -21.57 19.96
N PHE A 54 -6.19 -21.31 19.16
CA PHE A 54 -6.21 -21.52 17.70
C PHE A 54 -6.46 -22.98 17.33
N GLN A 55 -5.83 -23.91 18.05
CA GLN A 55 -5.96 -25.34 17.77
C GLN A 55 -7.30 -25.92 18.23
N SER A 56 -8.09 -25.17 19.00
CA SER A 56 -9.43 -25.59 19.43
C SER A 56 -10.41 -25.74 18.25
N ASP A 57 -10.18 -24.97 17.19
CA ASP A 57 -10.86 -25.09 15.90
C ASP A 57 -9.83 -25.47 14.82
N TRP A 58 -9.84 -26.74 14.43
CA TRP A 58 -8.96 -27.25 13.36
C TRP A 58 -9.17 -26.50 12.04
N GLY A 59 -10.34 -25.88 11.85
CA GLY A 59 -10.69 -25.14 10.67
C GLY A 59 -9.79 -23.95 10.40
N LEU A 60 -9.33 -23.26 11.45
CA LEU A 60 -8.41 -22.13 11.36
C LEU A 60 -7.10 -22.51 10.67
N GLY A 61 -6.53 -23.66 11.05
CA GLY A 61 -5.33 -24.20 10.42
C GLY A 61 -5.59 -24.63 8.97
N ARG A 62 -6.76 -25.20 8.69
CA ARG A 62 -7.07 -25.69 7.34
C ARG A 62 -7.19 -24.57 6.31
N ILE A 63 -7.73 -23.42 6.69
CA ILE A 63 -7.83 -22.25 5.80
C ILE A 63 -6.58 -21.36 5.84
N GLN A 64 -5.54 -21.78 6.57
CA GLN A 64 -4.29 -21.05 6.75
C GLN A 64 -4.45 -19.67 7.41
N ALA A 65 -5.36 -19.54 8.39
CA ALA A 65 -5.62 -18.25 9.05
C ALA A 65 -4.40 -17.68 9.79
N ASP A 66 -3.51 -18.54 10.27
CA ASP A 66 -2.22 -18.19 10.89
C ASP A 66 -1.31 -17.38 9.95
N GLN A 67 -1.40 -17.58 8.64
CA GLN A 67 -0.63 -16.83 7.65
C GLN A 67 -1.09 -15.37 7.54
N ALA A 68 -2.41 -15.14 7.64
CA ALA A 68 -2.96 -13.79 7.71
C ALA A 68 -2.54 -13.11 9.01
N TYR A 69 -2.61 -13.82 10.15
CA TYR A 69 -2.22 -13.26 11.45
C TYR A 69 -0.73 -12.90 11.50
N ALA A 70 0.13 -13.73 10.92
CA ALA A 70 1.56 -13.42 10.77
C ALA A 70 1.82 -12.19 9.90
N ALA A 71 0.93 -11.88 8.95
CA ALA A 71 0.96 -10.64 8.17
C ALA A 71 0.35 -9.44 8.92
N GLY A 72 -0.10 -9.61 10.17
CA GLY A 72 -0.77 -8.58 10.97
C GLY A 72 -2.23 -8.34 10.61
N ILE A 73 -2.84 -9.25 9.83
CA ILE A 73 -4.22 -9.14 9.34
C ILE A 73 -5.12 -9.99 10.23
N THR A 74 -6.11 -9.38 10.87
CA THR A 74 -6.89 -9.99 11.98
C THR A 74 -8.40 -9.73 11.90
N GLY A 75 -8.84 -9.02 10.87
CA GLY A 75 -10.19 -8.49 10.65
C GLY A 75 -10.34 -7.04 11.08
N ALA A 76 -9.27 -6.39 11.56
CA ALA A 76 -9.36 -5.08 12.20
C ALA A 76 -9.93 -4.01 11.25
N GLY A 77 -10.89 -3.22 11.74
CA GLY A 77 -11.54 -2.16 10.97
C GLY A 77 -12.56 -2.64 9.92
N VAL A 78 -12.69 -3.95 9.70
CA VAL A 78 -13.68 -4.50 8.77
C VAL A 78 -15.00 -4.76 9.48
N LYS A 79 -16.10 -4.30 8.88
CA LYS A 79 -17.46 -4.56 9.35
C LYS A 79 -18.08 -5.72 8.58
N ILE A 80 -18.45 -6.78 9.28
CA ILE A 80 -19.18 -7.93 8.72
C ILE A 80 -20.45 -8.18 9.53
N GLY A 81 -21.47 -8.65 8.85
CA GLY A 81 -22.78 -8.94 9.38
C GLY A 81 -23.01 -10.43 9.55
N ALA A 82 -23.89 -10.80 10.46
CA ALA A 82 -24.51 -12.12 10.53
C ALA A 82 -26.02 -11.95 10.70
N LEU A 83 -26.80 -12.69 9.92
CA LEU A 83 -28.21 -12.90 10.18
C LEU A 83 -28.35 -14.35 10.63
N ASP A 84 -28.85 -14.60 11.83
CA ASP A 84 -29.03 -15.96 12.40
C ASP A 84 -30.07 -15.94 13.54
N SER A 85 -30.13 -16.96 14.41
CA SER A 85 -30.98 -16.99 15.62
C SER A 85 -30.50 -16.05 16.74
N GLY A 86 -29.88 -14.93 16.40
CA GLY A 86 -29.30 -13.98 17.34
C GLY A 86 -28.06 -14.50 18.08
N PHE A 87 -27.46 -13.65 18.90
CA PHE A 87 -26.27 -13.98 19.68
C PHE A 87 -26.41 -13.63 21.16
N ASP A 88 -25.70 -14.37 22.02
CA ASP A 88 -25.57 -14.03 23.43
C ASP A 88 -24.63 -12.83 23.59
N SER A 89 -25.21 -11.65 23.80
CA SER A 89 -24.47 -10.40 24.01
C SER A 89 -23.73 -10.32 25.35
N SER A 90 -23.94 -11.30 26.25
CA SER A 90 -23.23 -11.40 27.52
C SER A 90 -22.01 -12.33 27.46
N HIS A 91 -21.80 -13.01 26.33
CA HIS A 91 -20.68 -13.92 26.15
C HIS A 91 -19.35 -13.15 26.23
N PRO A 92 -18.33 -13.61 26.99
CA PRO A 92 -17.04 -12.91 27.10
C PRO A 92 -16.35 -12.63 25.76
N GLU A 93 -16.42 -13.61 24.85
CA GLU A 93 -15.92 -13.52 23.46
C GLU A 93 -16.62 -12.46 22.59
N ALA A 94 -17.81 -12.02 22.97
CA ALA A 94 -18.66 -11.10 22.23
C ALA A 94 -18.63 -9.68 22.83
N THR A 95 -17.43 -9.14 23.02
CA THR A 95 -17.22 -7.82 23.63
C THR A 95 -18.01 -6.71 22.92
N SER A 96 -18.67 -5.84 23.68
CA SER A 96 -19.54 -4.77 23.16
C SER A 96 -18.82 -3.69 22.33
N SER A 97 -17.48 -3.65 22.35
CA SER A 97 -16.67 -2.80 21.48
C SER A 97 -16.55 -3.33 20.04
N ARG A 98 -16.88 -4.62 19.83
CA ARG A 98 -16.80 -5.30 18.53
C ARG A 98 -18.14 -5.87 18.08
N TYR A 99 -18.97 -6.35 19.00
CA TYR A 99 -20.26 -6.97 18.70
C TYR A 99 -21.40 -5.97 18.86
N HIS A 100 -22.17 -5.81 17.79
CA HIS A 100 -23.26 -4.84 17.68
C HIS A 100 -24.54 -5.54 17.28
N ALA A 101 -25.54 -5.56 18.17
CA ALA A 101 -26.87 -6.03 17.81
C ALA A 101 -27.61 -4.95 17.02
N VAL A 102 -27.96 -5.21 15.76
CA VAL A 102 -28.84 -4.30 15.00
C VAL A 102 -30.30 -4.56 15.37
N THR A 103 -31.15 -3.55 15.29
CA THR A 103 -32.59 -3.69 15.59
C THR A 103 -33.41 -3.55 14.32
N ALA A 104 -34.20 -4.57 14.00
CA ALA A 104 -35.18 -4.54 12.92
C ALA A 104 -36.52 -4.05 13.46
N THR A 105 -37.01 -2.92 12.95
CA THR A 105 -38.30 -2.34 13.35
C THR A 105 -39.23 -2.18 12.15
N GLY A 106 -40.52 -2.44 12.32
CA GLY A 106 -41.51 -2.28 11.27
C GLY A 106 -42.86 -2.85 11.63
N THR A 107 -43.64 -3.22 10.62
CA THR A 107 -44.98 -3.79 10.77
C THR A 107 -45.10 -5.02 9.89
N TYR A 108 -45.67 -6.11 10.40
CA TYR A 108 -45.96 -7.31 9.61
C TYR A 108 -47.13 -7.09 8.63
N VAL A 109 -47.36 -8.03 7.71
CA VAL A 109 -48.48 -7.96 6.72
C VAL A 109 -49.83 -7.86 7.41
N ASP A 110 -49.98 -8.48 8.59
CA ASP A 110 -51.20 -8.44 9.40
C ASP A 110 -51.39 -7.13 10.18
N GLY A 111 -50.47 -6.17 10.04
CA GLY A 111 -50.51 -4.87 10.73
C GLY A 111 -49.89 -4.87 12.12
N SER A 112 -49.39 -5.99 12.63
CA SER A 112 -48.75 -6.04 13.95
C SER A 112 -47.33 -5.46 13.92
N PRO A 113 -46.93 -4.61 14.90
CA PRO A 113 -45.58 -4.05 14.92
C PRO A 113 -44.53 -5.08 15.36
N PHE A 114 -43.30 -4.94 14.87
CA PHE A 114 -42.14 -5.67 15.37
C PHE A 114 -40.97 -4.74 15.70
N SER A 115 -40.19 -5.13 16.69
CA SER A 115 -38.93 -4.49 17.08
C SER A 115 -38.02 -5.57 17.66
N ILE A 116 -37.22 -6.20 16.81
CA ILE A 116 -36.38 -7.35 17.17
C ILE A 116 -34.91 -6.95 17.11
N THR A 117 -34.21 -7.09 18.23
CA THR A 117 -32.76 -6.89 18.33
C THR A 117 -31.99 -8.14 17.88
N GLY A 118 -30.76 -7.96 17.42
CA GLY A 118 -29.78 -9.00 17.11
C GLY A 118 -29.41 -9.92 18.28
N ALA A 119 -29.69 -9.52 19.52
CA ALA A 119 -29.47 -10.36 20.69
C ALA A 119 -30.42 -11.58 20.70
N ILE A 120 -29.96 -12.67 21.32
CA ILE A 120 -30.75 -13.89 21.51
C ILE A 120 -32.04 -13.61 22.31
N ASN A 121 -33.14 -14.25 21.91
CA ASN A 121 -34.46 -14.10 22.52
C ASN A 121 -35.15 -15.48 22.70
N PRO A 122 -36.34 -15.58 23.32
CA PRO A 122 -37.00 -16.86 23.60
C PRO A 122 -37.37 -17.73 22.38
N ASN A 123 -37.40 -17.17 21.16
CA ASN A 123 -37.66 -17.93 19.93
C ASN A 123 -36.39 -18.60 19.37
N ASN A 124 -35.23 -18.25 19.91
CA ASN A 124 -33.94 -18.63 19.39
C ASN A 124 -33.34 -19.83 20.14
N ASP A 125 -32.30 -20.40 19.55
CA ASP A 125 -31.52 -21.50 20.08
C ASP A 125 -30.03 -21.11 20.23
N THR A 126 -29.18 -22.09 20.51
CA THR A 126 -27.73 -21.87 20.68
C THR A 126 -26.98 -21.64 19.36
N HIS A 127 -27.65 -21.68 18.21
CA HIS A 127 -27.02 -21.74 16.91
C HIS A 127 -26.31 -20.43 16.53
N GLY A 128 -27.01 -19.29 16.57
CA GLY A 128 -26.45 -18.01 16.14
C GLY A 128 -25.27 -17.51 17.00
N THR A 129 -25.24 -17.85 18.29
CA THR A 129 -24.06 -17.59 19.14
C THR A 129 -22.85 -18.37 18.67
N HIS A 130 -23.02 -19.61 18.19
CA HIS A 130 -21.91 -20.41 17.67
C HIS A 130 -21.43 -19.89 16.32
N VAL A 131 -22.36 -19.58 15.41
CA VAL A 131 -22.07 -19.00 14.09
C VAL A 131 -21.25 -17.72 14.22
N THR A 132 -21.71 -16.78 15.05
CA THR A 132 -21.05 -15.49 15.24
C THR A 132 -19.71 -15.63 15.99
N GLY A 133 -19.54 -16.65 16.83
CA GLY A 133 -18.25 -17.00 17.43
C GLY A 133 -17.24 -17.51 16.41
N THR A 134 -17.63 -18.42 15.53
CA THR A 134 -16.76 -18.90 14.43
C THR A 134 -16.29 -17.74 13.55
N MET A 135 -17.11 -16.70 13.37
CA MET A 135 -16.71 -15.49 12.63
C MET A 135 -15.67 -14.65 13.39
N GLY A 136 -15.92 -14.34 14.66
CA GLY A 136 -15.21 -13.26 15.34
C GLY A 136 -15.13 -13.35 16.86
N ALA A 137 -15.22 -14.54 17.48
CA ALA A 137 -14.89 -14.71 18.90
C ALA A 137 -13.53 -14.09 19.21
N ALA A 138 -13.38 -13.53 20.42
CA ALA A 138 -12.19 -12.79 20.77
C ALA A 138 -10.98 -13.72 20.76
N ARG A 139 -9.79 -13.13 20.62
CA ARG A 139 -8.55 -13.83 20.85
C ARG A 139 -7.99 -13.36 22.18
N ASP A 140 -8.23 -14.14 23.22
CA ASP A 140 -7.92 -13.78 24.61
C ASP A 140 -7.23 -14.92 25.38
N GLY A 141 -6.92 -16.01 24.69
CA GLY A 141 -6.24 -17.19 25.25
C GLY A 141 -7.18 -18.15 25.97
N VAL A 142 -8.50 -17.93 25.95
CA VAL A 142 -9.50 -18.78 26.58
C VAL A 142 -10.39 -19.42 25.52
N GLY A 143 -10.67 -20.72 25.65
CA GLY A 143 -11.65 -21.39 24.78
C GLY A 143 -11.28 -21.41 23.30
N VAL A 144 -11.92 -20.54 22.51
CA VAL A 144 -11.86 -20.50 21.03
C VAL A 144 -11.78 -19.06 20.56
N HIS A 145 -11.19 -18.82 19.38
CA HIS A 145 -11.29 -17.53 18.71
C HIS A 145 -11.85 -17.66 17.29
N GLY A 146 -12.47 -16.59 16.78
CA GLY A 146 -13.01 -16.56 15.43
C GLY A 146 -11.92 -16.40 14.36
N VAL A 147 -12.28 -16.59 13.09
CA VAL A 147 -11.37 -16.35 11.96
C VAL A 147 -10.96 -14.88 11.87
N ALA A 148 -11.87 -13.95 12.09
CA ALA A 148 -11.62 -12.51 12.06
C ALA A 148 -11.83 -11.91 13.47
N TYR A 149 -11.01 -12.33 14.42
CA TYR A 149 -11.18 -12.03 15.85
C TYR A 149 -11.13 -10.53 16.21
N ASN A 150 -10.63 -9.66 15.33
CA ASN A 150 -10.65 -8.19 15.50
C ASN A 150 -11.68 -7.46 14.62
N ALA A 151 -12.50 -8.19 13.85
CA ALA A 151 -13.56 -7.59 13.06
C ALA A 151 -14.69 -7.01 13.92
N GLN A 152 -15.42 -6.05 13.35
CA GLN A 152 -16.65 -5.51 13.89
C GLN A 152 -17.82 -6.36 13.41
N ILE A 153 -18.47 -7.08 14.33
CA ILE A 153 -19.54 -8.04 14.04
C ILE A 153 -20.89 -7.40 14.30
N TYR A 154 -21.72 -7.28 13.27
CA TYR A 154 -23.08 -6.77 13.37
C TYR A 154 -24.07 -7.92 13.23
N VAL A 155 -24.93 -8.12 14.21
CA VAL A 155 -25.82 -9.28 14.24
C VAL A 155 -27.27 -8.84 14.08
N GLY A 156 -27.94 -9.38 13.08
CA GLY A 156 -29.38 -9.38 12.91
C GLY A 156 -29.96 -10.72 13.36
N ASN A 157 -31.22 -10.72 13.78
CA ASN A 157 -31.91 -11.90 14.27
C ASN A 157 -32.99 -12.32 13.24
N THR A 158 -33.12 -13.61 12.94
CA THR A 158 -34.22 -14.14 12.10
C THR A 158 -35.55 -14.19 12.87
N ASN A 159 -35.50 -13.99 14.18
CA ASN A 159 -36.56 -14.23 15.16
C ASN A 159 -37.10 -15.67 15.12
N GLN A 160 -36.26 -16.62 14.74
CA GLN A 160 -36.56 -18.05 14.63
C GLN A 160 -35.39 -18.89 15.16
N ASN A 161 -35.58 -20.20 15.24
CA ASN A 161 -34.54 -21.18 15.53
C ASN A 161 -34.04 -21.89 14.25
N ASP A 162 -32.98 -22.71 14.37
CA ASP A 162 -32.34 -23.38 13.25
C ASP A 162 -33.24 -24.44 12.57
N SER A 163 -34.25 -24.95 13.30
CA SER A 163 -35.21 -25.93 12.76
C SER A 163 -36.32 -25.29 11.91
N PHE A 164 -36.39 -23.96 11.83
CA PHE A 164 -37.42 -23.29 11.05
C PHE A 164 -37.23 -23.55 9.54
N LEU A 165 -38.33 -23.93 8.88
CA LEU A 165 -38.37 -24.21 7.44
C LEU A 165 -38.55 -22.91 6.66
N PHE A 166 -37.47 -22.36 6.10
CA PHE A 166 -37.54 -21.13 5.30
C PHE A 166 -37.84 -21.43 3.84
N GLY A 167 -39.13 -21.68 3.56
CA GLY A 167 -39.73 -21.64 2.22
C GLY A 167 -40.11 -20.21 1.81
N PRO A 168 -41.11 -20.00 0.92
CA PRO A 168 -41.51 -18.66 0.46
C PRO A 168 -42.40 -17.89 1.45
N SER A 169 -42.92 -18.55 2.49
CA SER A 169 -43.87 -18.01 3.47
C SER A 169 -43.36 -16.98 4.51
N PRO A 170 -42.06 -16.94 4.89
CA PRO A 170 -41.57 -15.97 5.88
C PRO A 170 -41.80 -14.52 5.46
N ALA A 171 -42.12 -13.68 6.44
CA ALA A 171 -42.53 -12.29 6.25
C ALA A 171 -41.46 -11.42 5.55
N PRO A 172 -41.64 -11.03 4.27
CA PRO A 172 -40.61 -10.30 3.52
C PRO A 172 -40.29 -8.93 4.15
N GLN A 173 -41.29 -8.22 4.68
CA GLN A 173 -41.07 -6.91 5.31
C GLN A 173 -40.19 -6.97 6.57
N TYR A 174 -40.16 -8.12 7.27
CA TYR A 174 -39.22 -8.33 8.37
C TYR A 174 -37.79 -8.47 7.85
N PHE A 175 -37.59 -9.29 6.82
CA PHE A 175 -36.28 -9.51 6.21
C PHE A 175 -35.72 -8.25 5.56
N LYS A 176 -36.58 -7.46 4.91
CA LYS A 176 -36.23 -6.13 4.42
C LYS A 176 -35.69 -5.23 5.53
N ALA A 177 -36.35 -5.19 6.69
CA ALA A 177 -35.94 -4.36 7.82
C ALA A 177 -34.61 -4.83 8.42
N VAL A 178 -34.42 -6.14 8.64
CA VAL A 178 -33.18 -6.66 9.26
C VAL A 178 -31.97 -6.57 8.32
N TYR A 179 -32.12 -6.93 7.04
CA TYR A 179 -31.04 -6.75 6.08
C TYR A 179 -30.75 -5.27 5.84
N GLY A 180 -31.79 -4.42 5.81
CA GLY A 180 -31.64 -2.97 5.76
C GLY A 180 -30.80 -2.44 6.92
N ALA A 181 -31.12 -2.83 8.16
CA ALA A 181 -30.38 -2.42 9.35
C ALA A 181 -28.90 -2.88 9.33
N LEU A 182 -28.62 -4.08 8.82
CA LEU A 182 -27.25 -4.57 8.62
C LEU A 182 -26.51 -3.73 7.57
N ALA A 183 -27.15 -3.47 6.42
CA ALA A 183 -26.55 -2.65 5.37
C ALA A 183 -26.30 -1.21 5.82
N ASP A 184 -27.25 -0.61 6.55
CA ASP A 184 -27.15 0.75 7.10
C ASP A 184 -26.02 0.87 8.14
N ALA A 185 -25.69 -0.22 8.83
CA ALA A 185 -24.52 -0.29 9.71
C ALA A 185 -23.18 -0.27 8.95
N GLY A 186 -23.22 -0.42 7.63
CA GLY A 186 -22.06 -0.40 6.73
C GLY A 186 -21.32 -1.73 6.66
N VAL A 187 -21.99 -2.86 6.90
CA VAL A 187 -21.37 -4.18 6.74
C VAL A 187 -21.03 -4.44 5.27
N ARG A 188 -19.87 -5.04 5.02
CA ARG A 188 -19.42 -5.38 3.66
C ARG A 188 -19.90 -6.75 3.19
N ALA A 189 -20.10 -7.67 4.13
CA ALA A 189 -20.61 -9.01 3.88
C ALA A 189 -21.56 -9.44 5.01
N ILE A 190 -22.55 -10.27 4.71
CA ILE A 190 -23.54 -10.81 5.66
C ILE A 190 -23.51 -12.34 5.58
N ASN A 191 -23.16 -12.98 6.70
CA ASN A 191 -23.27 -14.42 6.86
C ASN A 191 -24.73 -14.83 7.10
N ASN A 192 -25.20 -15.82 6.35
CA ASN A 192 -26.53 -16.42 6.43
C ASN A 192 -26.39 -17.94 6.64
N SER A 193 -26.32 -18.33 7.92
CA SER A 193 -26.15 -19.73 8.35
C SER A 193 -27.45 -20.39 8.81
N TRP A 194 -28.59 -19.88 8.39
CA TRP A 194 -29.90 -20.34 8.87
C TRP A 194 -30.68 -21.07 7.78
N GLY A 195 -31.55 -21.92 8.30
CA GLY A 195 -32.75 -22.34 7.62
C GLY A 195 -32.71 -23.76 7.14
N SER A 196 -33.75 -24.49 7.52
CA SER A 196 -33.92 -25.88 7.13
C SER A 196 -34.63 -26.00 5.79
N GLN A 197 -34.31 -27.06 5.05
CA GLN A 197 -34.92 -27.36 3.76
C GLN A 197 -36.39 -27.79 3.94
N PRO A 198 -37.36 -27.15 3.26
CA PRO A 198 -38.74 -27.63 3.24
C PRO A 198 -38.85 -29.08 2.72
N SER A 199 -39.76 -29.87 3.28
CA SER A 199 -39.89 -31.30 2.96
C SER A 199 -40.32 -31.59 1.51
N ASP A 200 -40.94 -30.61 0.85
CA ASP A 200 -41.38 -30.67 -0.55
C ASP A 200 -40.30 -30.25 -1.56
N VAL A 201 -39.14 -29.81 -1.08
CA VAL A 201 -38.02 -29.34 -1.89
C VAL A 201 -36.91 -30.38 -1.93
N THR A 202 -36.17 -30.47 -3.04
CA THR A 202 -34.93 -31.25 -3.14
C THR A 202 -33.88 -30.48 -3.95
N TYR A 203 -32.60 -30.65 -3.57
CA TYR A 203 -31.46 -30.07 -4.30
C TYR A 203 -30.59 -31.16 -4.95
N ALA A 204 -31.08 -32.39 -5.02
CA ALA A 204 -30.35 -33.51 -5.59
C ALA A 204 -30.09 -33.36 -7.11
N THR A 205 -30.97 -32.64 -7.82
CA THR A 205 -30.88 -32.41 -9.27
C THR A 205 -31.11 -30.95 -9.60
N GLU A 206 -30.62 -30.50 -10.75
CA GLU A 206 -30.87 -29.13 -11.26
C GLU A 206 -32.38 -28.84 -11.34
N ALA A 207 -33.17 -29.77 -11.87
CA ALA A 207 -34.63 -29.64 -11.92
C ALA A 207 -35.25 -29.42 -10.53
N GLY A 208 -34.73 -30.07 -9.49
CA GLY A 208 -35.17 -29.85 -8.11
C GLY A 208 -34.88 -28.45 -7.61
N VAL A 209 -33.68 -27.92 -7.89
CA VAL A 209 -33.33 -26.53 -7.52
C VAL A 209 -34.19 -25.52 -8.29
N ARG A 210 -34.44 -25.76 -9.59
CA ARG A 210 -35.32 -24.91 -10.42
C ARG A 210 -36.77 -24.94 -9.93
N ALA A 211 -37.24 -26.09 -9.46
CA ALA A 211 -38.57 -26.19 -8.83
C ALA A 211 -38.65 -25.46 -7.49
N ALA A 212 -37.59 -25.51 -6.69
CA ALA A 212 -37.49 -24.73 -5.45
C ALA A 212 -37.55 -23.22 -5.75
N TYR A 213 -36.79 -22.74 -6.74
CA TYR A 213 -36.79 -21.33 -7.13
C TYR A 213 -38.14 -20.85 -7.67
N ALA A 214 -38.87 -21.70 -8.42
CA ALA A 214 -40.20 -21.37 -8.91
C ALA A 214 -41.19 -21.02 -7.78
N GLN A 215 -40.98 -21.52 -6.56
CA GLN A 215 -41.77 -21.15 -5.38
C GLN A 215 -41.53 -19.70 -4.91
N HIS A 216 -40.38 -19.12 -5.24
CA HIS A 216 -39.98 -17.75 -4.88
C HIS A 216 -40.20 -16.75 -6.02
N TYR A 217 -40.03 -17.18 -7.27
CA TYR A 217 -40.05 -16.32 -8.44
C TYR A 217 -41.29 -15.42 -8.52
N ASN A 218 -41.06 -14.11 -8.57
CA ASN A 218 -42.10 -13.06 -8.68
C ASN A 218 -43.17 -13.11 -7.57
N ARG A 219 -42.76 -13.47 -6.34
CA ARG A 219 -43.66 -13.51 -5.16
C ARG A 219 -43.31 -12.53 -4.05
N GLY A 220 -42.23 -11.75 -4.18
CA GLY A 220 -41.84 -10.76 -3.18
C GLY A 220 -41.49 -11.40 -1.84
N THR A 221 -40.72 -12.48 -1.88
CA THR A 221 -40.32 -13.26 -0.70
C THR A 221 -39.10 -12.63 -0.03
N TRP A 222 -38.74 -13.13 1.15
CA TRP A 222 -37.53 -12.72 1.85
C TRP A 222 -36.24 -12.91 1.02
N LEU A 223 -36.22 -13.85 0.07
CA LEU A 223 -35.07 -14.11 -0.79
C LEU A 223 -34.82 -12.93 -1.75
N ASP A 224 -35.90 -12.30 -2.21
CA ASP A 224 -35.82 -11.07 -3.02
C ASP A 224 -35.21 -9.92 -2.21
N GLU A 225 -35.50 -9.85 -0.90
CA GLU A 225 -34.92 -8.82 -0.03
C GLU A 225 -33.42 -9.03 0.22
N ALA A 226 -32.97 -10.28 0.31
CA ALA A 226 -31.54 -10.59 0.36
C ALA A 226 -30.84 -10.16 -0.96
N ALA A 227 -31.45 -10.48 -2.11
CA ALA A 227 -30.97 -10.08 -3.43
C ALA A 227 -30.89 -8.55 -3.59
N ASN A 228 -31.92 -7.82 -3.15
CA ASN A 228 -31.97 -6.36 -3.18
C ASN A 228 -30.83 -5.71 -2.41
N ILE A 229 -30.34 -6.36 -1.34
CA ILE A 229 -29.25 -5.87 -0.51
C ILE A 229 -27.91 -6.17 -1.18
N SER A 230 -27.78 -7.33 -1.84
CA SER A 230 -26.62 -7.62 -2.68
C SER A 230 -26.45 -6.67 -3.85
N ARG A 231 -27.55 -6.24 -4.48
CA ARG A 231 -27.55 -5.19 -5.53
C ARG A 231 -27.08 -3.81 -5.05
N LYS A 232 -27.01 -3.58 -3.73
CA LYS A 232 -26.39 -2.38 -3.13
C LYS A 232 -24.88 -2.55 -2.87
N GLY A 233 -24.30 -3.67 -3.27
CA GLY A 233 -22.88 -3.98 -3.14
C GLY A 233 -22.49 -4.74 -1.88
N VAL A 234 -23.43 -5.20 -1.05
CA VAL A 234 -23.14 -6.06 0.12
C VAL A 234 -23.02 -7.51 -0.31
N ILE A 235 -22.03 -8.25 0.18
CA ILE A 235 -21.92 -9.68 -0.15
C ILE A 235 -22.82 -10.50 0.77
N ASN A 236 -23.74 -11.29 0.22
CA ASN A 236 -24.43 -12.30 1.00
C ASN A 236 -23.69 -13.63 0.93
N VAL A 237 -23.29 -14.17 2.09
CA VAL A 237 -22.63 -15.47 2.24
C VAL A 237 -23.66 -16.47 2.75
N PHE A 238 -24.02 -17.47 1.96
CA PHE A 238 -25.03 -18.47 2.28
C PHE A 238 -24.44 -19.87 2.43
N SER A 239 -24.86 -20.55 3.50
CA SER A 239 -24.60 -21.97 3.68
C SER A 239 -25.27 -22.82 2.58
N ALA A 240 -24.54 -23.82 2.05
CA ALA A 240 -25.03 -24.64 0.94
C ALA A 240 -26.16 -25.61 1.34
N GLY A 241 -26.32 -25.92 2.63
CA GLY A 241 -27.29 -26.89 3.14
C GLY A 241 -26.66 -28.25 3.47
N ASN A 242 -27.33 -29.04 4.31
CA ASN A 242 -26.71 -30.15 5.05
C ASN A 242 -27.13 -31.56 4.60
N SER A 243 -27.89 -31.68 3.52
CA SER A 243 -28.52 -32.94 3.08
C SER A 243 -27.57 -33.88 2.29
N GLY A 244 -26.38 -33.40 1.92
CA GLY A 244 -25.42 -34.18 1.11
C GLY A 244 -25.77 -34.24 -0.37
N TYR A 245 -26.54 -33.27 -0.88
CA TYR A 245 -26.97 -33.23 -2.27
C TYR A 245 -25.89 -32.69 -3.22
N ALA A 246 -26.07 -32.97 -4.52
CA ALA A 246 -25.17 -32.52 -5.58
C ALA A 246 -25.21 -31.01 -5.84
N ASN A 247 -26.22 -30.29 -5.31
CA ASN A 247 -26.33 -28.85 -5.46
C ASN A 247 -26.55 -28.16 -4.12
N ALA A 248 -26.06 -26.93 -4.05
CA ALA A 248 -26.35 -26.02 -2.97
C ALA A 248 -27.85 -25.69 -2.95
N SER A 249 -28.33 -25.24 -1.79
CA SER A 249 -29.72 -24.81 -1.62
C SER A 249 -30.09 -23.73 -2.62
N VAL A 250 -31.39 -23.55 -2.88
CA VAL A 250 -31.89 -22.47 -3.76
C VAL A 250 -31.40 -21.09 -3.33
N ARG A 251 -31.24 -20.87 -2.01
CA ARG A 251 -30.76 -19.61 -1.42
C ARG A 251 -29.29 -19.35 -1.77
N ALA A 252 -28.45 -20.38 -1.65
CA ALA A 252 -27.05 -20.29 -2.04
C ALA A 252 -26.86 -20.24 -3.57
N SER A 253 -27.79 -20.82 -4.32
CA SER A 253 -27.77 -20.89 -5.79
C SER A 253 -28.47 -19.72 -6.48
N LEU A 254 -28.89 -18.68 -5.75
CA LEU A 254 -29.67 -17.58 -6.34
C LEU A 254 -29.02 -16.93 -7.58
N PRO A 255 -27.68 -16.71 -7.64
CA PRO A 255 -27.04 -16.16 -8.85
C PRO A 255 -27.17 -17.03 -10.11
N TYR A 256 -27.53 -18.31 -9.98
CA TYR A 256 -27.87 -19.12 -11.15
C TYR A 256 -29.12 -18.58 -11.85
N PHE A 257 -30.10 -18.14 -11.07
CA PHE A 257 -31.40 -17.62 -11.51
C PHE A 257 -31.38 -16.11 -11.78
N GLU A 258 -30.58 -15.38 -11.00
CA GLU A 258 -30.41 -13.93 -11.06
C GLU A 258 -28.91 -13.60 -11.26
N PRO A 259 -28.37 -13.72 -12.49
CA PRO A 259 -26.92 -13.64 -12.74
C PRO A 259 -26.26 -12.30 -12.38
N ASP A 260 -27.05 -11.23 -12.20
CA ASP A 260 -26.55 -9.93 -11.72
C ASP A 260 -26.05 -9.97 -10.27
N LEU A 261 -26.35 -11.05 -9.54
CA LEU A 261 -25.86 -11.27 -8.18
C LEU A 261 -24.47 -11.94 -8.13
N GLU A 262 -23.94 -12.45 -9.25
CA GLU A 262 -22.56 -12.93 -9.30
C GLU A 262 -21.62 -11.77 -8.91
N GLY A 263 -20.63 -12.03 -8.03
CA GLY A 263 -19.77 -11.00 -7.46
C GLY A 263 -20.28 -10.37 -6.14
N HIS A 264 -21.54 -10.60 -5.79
CA HIS A 264 -22.16 -10.11 -4.54
C HIS A 264 -22.83 -11.23 -3.72
N TRP A 265 -22.50 -12.48 -4.04
CA TRP A 265 -23.02 -13.68 -3.40
C TRP A 265 -21.92 -14.70 -3.23
N LEU A 266 -21.95 -15.45 -2.14
CA LEU A 266 -21.01 -16.54 -1.87
C LEU A 266 -21.75 -17.75 -1.32
N ALA A 267 -21.74 -18.86 -2.04
CA ALA A 267 -22.21 -20.14 -1.55
C ALA A 267 -21.08 -20.87 -0.80
N VAL A 268 -21.39 -21.54 0.30
CA VAL A 268 -20.37 -22.20 1.11
C VAL A 268 -20.75 -23.64 1.42
N SER A 269 -20.05 -24.58 0.78
CA SER A 269 -20.08 -26.01 1.13
C SER A 269 -19.17 -26.28 2.33
N GLY A 270 -19.24 -27.49 2.88
CA GLY A 270 -18.50 -27.84 4.09
C GLY A 270 -17.70 -29.14 3.99
N LEU A 271 -16.56 -29.14 4.67
CA LEU A 271 -15.63 -30.26 4.77
C LEU A 271 -15.36 -30.68 6.22
N ASP A 272 -14.84 -31.90 6.37
CA ASP A 272 -14.35 -32.43 7.65
C ASP A 272 -12.82 -32.42 7.75
N SER A 273 -12.29 -32.70 8.95
CA SER A 273 -10.85 -32.66 9.22
C SER A 273 -10.01 -33.65 8.40
N SER A 274 -10.64 -34.55 7.65
CA SER A 274 -9.97 -35.44 6.68
C SER A 274 -9.99 -34.91 5.24
N ASN A 275 -10.34 -33.63 5.04
CA ASN A 275 -10.60 -33.01 3.73
C ASN A 275 -11.75 -33.66 2.94
N GLY A 276 -12.66 -34.37 3.59
CA GLY A 276 -13.85 -34.92 2.93
C GLY A 276 -14.93 -33.86 2.79
N GLN A 277 -15.42 -33.63 1.56
CA GLN A 277 -16.65 -32.86 1.32
C GLN A 277 -17.85 -33.68 1.85
N ARG A 278 -18.68 -33.10 2.73
CA ARG A 278 -19.73 -33.86 3.47
C ARG A 278 -21.16 -33.40 3.27
N TYR A 279 -21.36 -32.14 2.90
CA TYR A 279 -22.68 -31.51 2.88
C TYR A 279 -23.16 -31.30 1.45
N ASN A 280 -24.11 -30.40 1.21
CA ASN A 280 -24.48 -30.07 -0.17
C ASN A 280 -23.25 -29.53 -0.92
N GLN A 281 -23.02 -30.07 -2.11
CA GLN A 281 -21.95 -29.67 -3.02
C GLN A 281 -22.28 -28.32 -3.67
N CYS A 282 -21.29 -27.69 -4.30
CA CYS A 282 -21.50 -26.39 -4.94
C CYS A 282 -22.48 -26.45 -6.12
N GLY A 283 -22.46 -27.50 -6.93
CA GLY A 283 -23.37 -27.72 -8.06
C GLY A 283 -23.48 -26.50 -8.98
N LEU A 284 -24.70 -26.04 -9.20
CA LEU A 284 -25.02 -24.82 -9.97
C LEU A 284 -24.29 -23.56 -9.46
N SER A 285 -23.87 -23.54 -8.19
CA SER A 285 -23.20 -22.40 -7.57
C SER A 285 -21.69 -22.33 -7.77
N LYS A 286 -21.09 -23.26 -8.52
CA LYS A 286 -19.62 -23.45 -8.53
C LYS A 286 -18.80 -22.17 -8.75
N TYR A 287 -19.29 -21.23 -9.57
CA TYR A 287 -18.57 -19.99 -9.90
C TYR A 287 -18.52 -18.97 -8.75
N TRP A 288 -19.41 -19.07 -7.77
CA TRP A 288 -19.44 -18.24 -6.55
C TRP A 288 -19.44 -19.10 -5.29
N CYS A 289 -18.85 -20.30 -5.35
CA CYS A 289 -18.85 -21.24 -4.24
C CYS A 289 -17.44 -21.62 -3.81
N ILE A 290 -17.23 -21.72 -2.50
CA ILE A 290 -16.06 -22.34 -1.86
C ILE A 290 -16.51 -23.41 -0.87
N THR A 291 -15.57 -24.22 -0.42
CA THR A 291 -15.77 -25.21 0.63
C THR A 291 -14.89 -24.87 1.83
N THR A 292 -15.45 -24.79 3.02
CA THR A 292 -14.67 -24.47 4.24
C THR A 292 -14.95 -25.49 5.35
N PRO A 293 -14.17 -25.50 6.44
CA PRO A 293 -14.40 -26.37 7.59
C PRO A 293 -15.83 -26.28 8.13
N GLY A 294 -16.49 -27.42 8.33
CA GLY A 294 -17.91 -27.45 8.77
C GLY A 294 -18.26 -28.57 9.73
N ARG A 295 -17.42 -29.60 9.85
CA ARG A 295 -17.69 -30.76 10.73
C ARG A 295 -16.83 -30.70 11.98
N LEU A 296 -17.47 -30.92 13.14
CA LEU A 296 -16.88 -30.92 14.47
C LEU A 296 -16.11 -29.62 14.77
N ILE A 297 -16.78 -28.49 14.57
CA ILE A 297 -16.24 -27.15 14.85
C ILE A 297 -16.58 -26.77 16.29
N ASN A 298 -15.55 -26.50 17.09
CA ASN A 298 -15.72 -25.96 18.43
C ASN A 298 -15.99 -24.45 18.34
N GLY A 299 -16.91 -23.93 19.15
CA GLY A 299 -17.35 -22.54 19.06
C GLY A 299 -18.09 -22.11 20.31
N THR A 300 -18.45 -20.83 20.37
CA THR A 300 -19.18 -20.24 21.50
C THR A 300 -20.62 -20.77 21.58
N VAL A 301 -21.15 -20.89 22.80
CA VAL A 301 -22.56 -21.19 23.07
C VAL A 301 -23.07 -20.27 24.20
N PRO A 302 -24.37 -20.00 24.29
CA PRO A 302 -24.91 -19.09 25.30
C PRO A 302 -24.51 -19.45 26.74
N GLY A 303 -24.43 -18.43 27.60
CA GLY A 303 -24.00 -18.57 28.99
C GLY A 303 -22.48 -18.54 29.19
N GLY A 304 -21.73 -18.03 28.20
CA GLY A 304 -20.26 -17.96 28.23
C GLY A 304 -19.55 -19.29 28.03
N GLY A 305 -20.22 -20.28 27.42
CA GLY A 305 -19.70 -21.63 27.24
C GLY A 305 -19.13 -21.89 25.85
N TYR A 306 -18.56 -23.07 25.67
CA TYR A 306 -18.07 -23.55 24.37
C TYR A 306 -18.65 -24.92 24.04
N GLY A 307 -18.90 -25.20 22.76
CA GLY A 307 -19.49 -26.45 22.31
C GLY A 307 -19.21 -26.77 20.85
N ILE A 308 -19.31 -28.06 20.51
CA ILE A 308 -19.06 -28.55 19.15
C ILE A 308 -20.36 -28.59 18.36
N LYS A 309 -20.36 -28.03 17.15
CA LYS A 309 -21.44 -28.14 16.16
C LYS A 309 -20.92 -28.62 14.80
N SER A 310 -21.83 -29.03 13.92
CA SER A 310 -21.51 -29.53 12.59
C SER A 310 -22.57 -29.11 11.58
N GLY A 311 -22.13 -28.61 10.42
CA GLY A 311 -22.99 -28.17 9.33
C GLY A 311 -22.29 -27.14 8.46
N THR A 312 -22.84 -26.88 7.28
CA THR A 312 -22.47 -25.73 6.45
C THR A 312 -22.69 -24.40 7.16
N SER A 313 -23.49 -24.39 8.23
CA SER A 313 -23.65 -23.26 9.15
C SER A 313 -22.38 -22.85 9.88
N MET A 314 -21.41 -23.75 10.05
CA MET A 314 -20.06 -23.43 10.56
C MET A 314 -19.07 -23.16 9.42
N SER A 315 -19.37 -23.60 8.20
CA SER A 315 -18.56 -23.30 7.01
C SER A 315 -18.75 -21.87 6.52
N ALA A 316 -19.99 -21.40 6.38
CA ALA A 316 -20.27 -20.02 5.98
C ALA A 316 -19.59 -18.95 6.87
N PRO A 317 -19.56 -19.05 8.22
CA PRO A 317 -18.87 -18.07 9.05
C PRO A 317 -17.35 -18.16 8.93
N HIS A 318 -16.78 -19.35 8.70
CA HIS A 318 -15.36 -19.48 8.34
C HIS A 318 -15.04 -18.69 7.05
N ALA A 319 -15.87 -18.86 6.02
CA ALA A 319 -15.73 -18.14 4.75
C ALA A 319 -15.90 -16.62 4.92
N THR A 320 -16.89 -16.19 5.72
CA THR A 320 -17.15 -14.77 5.97
C THR A 320 -16.01 -14.11 6.74
N GLY A 321 -15.46 -14.80 7.75
CA GLY A 321 -14.27 -14.33 8.45
C GLY A 321 -13.04 -14.27 7.55
N ALA A 322 -12.82 -15.30 6.71
CA ALA A 322 -11.72 -15.30 5.74
C ALA A 322 -11.85 -14.13 4.74
N LEU A 323 -13.06 -13.84 4.26
CA LEU A 323 -13.35 -12.68 3.42
C LEU A 323 -13.02 -11.36 4.13
N ALA A 324 -13.30 -11.26 5.43
CA ALA A 324 -12.96 -10.08 6.22
C ALA A 324 -11.43 -9.86 6.30
N LEU A 325 -10.64 -10.93 6.44
CA LEU A 325 -9.18 -10.85 6.40
C LEU A 325 -8.67 -10.36 5.03
N VAL A 326 -9.26 -10.85 3.94
CA VAL A 326 -8.95 -10.37 2.58
C VAL A 326 -9.32 -8.88 2.42
N MET A 327 -10.47 -8.47 2.95
CA MET A 327 -10.93 -7.08 2.93
C MET A 327 -10.00 -6.12 3.70
N GLU A 328 -9.40 -6.56 4.81
CA GLU A 328 -8.40 -5.79 5.55
C GLU A 328 -7.07 -5.72 4.79
N ARG A 329 -6.61 -6.86 4.24
CA ARG A 329 -5.35 -6.94 3.48
C ARG A 329 -5.33 -6.00 2.26
N PHE A 330 -6.49 -5.79 1.64
CA PHE A 330 -6.63 -4.98 0.44
C PHE A 330 -7.67 -3.87 0.63
N PRO A 331 -7.35 -2.81 1.40
CA PRO A 331 -8.32 -1.75 1.73
C PRO A 331 -8.73 -0.91 0.52
N TYR A 332 -7.99 -1.00 -0.58
CA TYR A 332 -8.26 -0.32 -1.84
C TYR A 332 -9.15 -1.13 -2.81
N LEU A 333 -9.49 -2.38 -2.47
CA LEU A 333 -10.39 -3.22 -3.27
C LEU A 333 -11.84 -3.08 -2.81
N ASN A 334 -12.74 -3.05 -3.78
CA ASN A 334 -14.18 -3.14 -3.51
C ASN A 334 -14.58 -4.55 -3.03
N ASN A 335 -15.84 -4.74 -2.67
CA ASN A 335 -16.34 -6.01 -2.14
C ASN A 335 -16.18 -7.16 -3.14
N GLU A 336 -16.60 -6.96 -4.40
CA GLU A 336 -16.51 -7.96 -5.45
C GLU A 336 -15.07 -8.40 -5.71
N GLN A 337 -14.13 -7.46 -5.75
CA GLN A 337 -12.71 -7.74 -5.93
C GLN A 337 -12.12 -8.53 -4.75
N ALA A 338 -12.50 -8.20 -3.51
CA ALA A 338 -12.09 -8.97 -2.34
C ALA A 338 -12.65 -10.40 -2.38
N LEU A 339 -13.91 -10.57 -2.80
CA LEU A 339 -14.51 -11.89 -3.01
C LEU A 339 -13.77 -12.67 -4.10
N GLN A 340 -13.46 -12.02 -5.22
CA GLN A 340 -12.69 -12.62 -6.31
C GLN A 340 -11.31 -13.10 -5.83
N VAL A 341 -10.61 -12.32 -5.00
CA VAL A 341 -9.34 -12.76 -4.40
C VAL A 341 -9.57 -14.05 -3.59
N LEU A 342 -10.54 -14.06 -2.67
CA LEU A 342 -10.85 -15.26 -1.87
C LEU A 342 -11.16 -16.50 -2.73
N LEU A 343 -11.97 -16.34 -3.78
CA LEU A 343 -12.32 -17.43 -4.68
C LEU A 343 -11.11 -17.93 -5.48
N THR A 344 -10.37 -17.01 -6.11
CA THR A 344 -9.33 -17.37 -7.09
C THR A 344 -8.01 -17.83 -6.46
N THR A 345 -7.84 -17.66 -5.15
CA THR A 345 -6.67 -18.17 -4.42
C THR A 345 -6.93 -19.51 -3.74
N ALA A 346 -8.17 -20.00 -3.73
CA ALA A 346 -8.53 -21.29 -3.16
C ALA A 346 -7.79 -22.47 -3.84
N THR A 347 -7.69 -23.57 -3.09
CA THR A 347 -7.04 -24.81 -3.54
C THR A 347 -8.02 -25.97 -3.61
N GLN A 348 -7.81 -26.92 -4.50
CA GLN A 348 -8.59 -28.15 -4.51
C GLN A 348 -8.31 -28.99 -3.24
N LEU A 349 -9.06 -30.07 -3.03
CA LEU A 349 -8.96 -30.88 -1.81
C LEU A 349 -7.56 -31.52 -1.62
N ASP A 350 -6.82 -31.70 -2.71
CA ASP A 350 -5.43 -32.20 -2.74
C ASP A 350 -4.38 -31.10 -2.53
N GLY A 351 -4.81 -29.84 -2.36
CA GLY A 351 -3.93 -28.68 -2.18
C GLY A 351 -3.44 -28.04 -3.48
N SER A 352 -3.80 -28.58 -4.65
CA SER A 352 -3.44 -27.97 -5.94
C SER A 352 -4.18 -26.64 -6.16
N VAL A 353 -3.55 -25.70 -6.87
CA VAL A 353 -4.17 -24.41 -7.21
C VAL A 353 -5.33 -24.63 -8.16
N THR A 354 -6.51 -24.13 -7.78
CA THR A 354 -7.71 -24.26 -8.60
C THR A 354 -7.59 -23.48 -9.92
N GLN A 355 -7.60 -24.21 -11.04
CA GLN A 355 -7.60 -23.61 -12.38
C GLN A 355 -9.00 -23.14 -12.80
N ALA A 356 -10.03 -23.88 -12.42
CA ALA A 356 -11.42 -23.51 -12.63
C ALA A 356 -12.32 -24.22 -11.61
N PRO A 357 -13.47 -23.64 -11.25
CA PRO A 357 -14.34 -24.20 -10.23
C PRO A 357 -15.04 -25.49 -10.68
N THR A 358 -15.26 -26.41 -9.74
CA THR A 358 -15.89 -27.71 -9.96
C THR A 358 -17.29 -27.81 -9.32
N ASN A 359 -18.13 -28.72 -9.80
CA ASN A 359 -19.45 -28.94 -9.21
C ASN A 359 -19.37 -29.44 -7.75
N GLY A 360 -18.30 -30.15 -7.37
CA GLY A 360 -18.16 -30.69 -6.01
C GLY A 360 -17.88 -29.61 -4.97
N VAL A 361 -16.74 -28.91 -5.14
CA VAL A 361 -16.20 -27.98 -4.13
C VAL A 361 -16.11 -26.53 -4.61
N GLY A 362 -16.62 -26.23 -5.80
CA GLY A 362 -16.55 -24.90 -6.39
C GLY A 362 -15.10 -24.53 -6.67
N TRP A 363 -14.71 -23.34 -6.23
CA TRP A 363 -13.33 -22.87 -6.25
C TRP A 363 -12.39 -23.66 -5.34
N GLY A 364 -12.92 -24.54 -4.48
CA GLY A 364 -12.13 -25.36 -3.56
C GLY A 364 -12.12 -24.79 -2.15
N VAL A 365 -11.08 -25.10 -1.39
CA VAL A 365 -10.91 -24.68 0.00
C VAL A 365 -10.21 -23.34 0.07
N ALA A 366 -10.76 -22.43 0.89
CA ALA A 366 -10.16 -21.14 1.15
C ALA A 366 -8.69 -21.30 1.60
N ASP A 367 -7.81 -20.47 1.05
CA ASP A 367 -6.39 -20.49 1.32
C ASP A 367 -5.90 -19.05 1.54
N LEU A 368 -5.76 -18.68 2.81
CA LEU A 368 -5.38 -17.32 3.21
C LEU A 368 -3.91 -17.03 2.95
N GLU A 369 -3.03 -18.03 2.92
CA GLU A 369 -1.62 -17.83 2.55
C GLU A 369 -1.52 -17.26 1.13
N ARG A 370 -2.26 -17.87 0.20
CA ARG A 370 -2.34 -17.40 -1.18
C ARG A 370 -3.12 -16.11 -1.27
N ALA A 371 -4.23 -15.96 -0.55
CA ALA A 371 -5.03 -14.73 -0.57
C ALA A 371 -4.20 -13.48 -0.18
N MET A 372 -3.29 -13.60 0.79
CA MET A 372 -2.42 -12.48 1.21
C MET A 372 -1.42 -12.01 0.15
N ARG A 373 -1.24 -12.77 -0.94
CA ARG A 373 -0.31 -12.52 -2.06
C ARG A 373 -0.97 -11.91 -3.30
N GLY A 374 -2.26 -11.56 -3.25
CA GLY A 374 -3.02 -10.97 -4.36
C GLY A 374 -3.94 -11.98 -5.07
N PRO A 375 -4.68 -11.58 -6.12
CA PRO A 375 -5.58 -12.47 -6.85
C PRO A 375 -4.83 -13.63 -7.50
N GLY A 376 -5.48 -14.79 -7.63
CA GLY A 376 -4.94 -15.94 -8.38
C GLY A 376 -5.41 -15.99 -9.83
N GLN A 377 -6.53 -15.34 -10.14
CA GLN A 377 -7.08 -15.20 -11.48
C GLN A 377 -7.85 -13.89 -11.64
N LEU A 378 -7.96 -13.41 -12.89
CA LEU A 378 -8.83 -12.29 -13.25
C LEU A 378 -10.12 -12.80 -13.91
N LEU A 379 -11.28 -12.59 -13.26
CA LEU A 379 -12.60 -13.05 -13.72
C LEU A 379 -13.34 -12.02 -14.59
N GLY A 380 -12.58 -11.12 -15.19
CA GLY A 380 -13.06 -10.00 -15.99
C GLY A 380 -12.03 -8.86 -15.90
N THR A 381 -12.50 -7.63 -16.04
CA THR A 381 -11.67 -6.44 -15.81
C THR A 381 -11.50 -6.19 -14.32
N PHE A 382 -10.25 -6.19 -13.86
CA PHE A 382 -9.90 -5.92 -12.47
C PHE A 382 -9.22 -4.55 -12.36
N ASP A 383 -9.88 -3.59 -11.71
CA ASP A 383 -9.33 -2.25 -11.49
C ASP A 383 -8.61 -2.13 -10.13
N ALA A 384 -7.29 -2.19 -10.14
CA ALA A 384 -6.45 -1.96 -8.97
C ALA A 384 -6.25 -0.46 -8.73
N ASN A 385 -7.15 0.16 -7.96
CA ASN A 385 -7.13 1.59 -7.64
C ASN A 385 -6.37 1.91 -6.35
N LEU A 386 -5.04 1.93 -6.41
CA LEU A 386 -4.20 2.18 -5.24
C LEU A 386 -4.04 3.70 -5.00
N GLY A 387 -4.38 4.17 -3.80
CA GLY A 387 -4.24 5.57 -3.41
C GLY A 387 -2.78 6.07 -3.33
N ALA A 388 -2.59 7.38 -3.21
CA ALA A 388 -1.26 7.98 -3.05
C ALA A 388 -0.54 7.43 -1.81
N GLY A 389 0.76 7.15 -1.94
CA GLY A 389 1.58 6.57 -0.85
C GLY A 389 1.36 5.08 -0.61
N VAL A 390 0.38 4.44 -1.27
CA VAL A 390 0.16 2.99 -1.18
C VAL A 390 1.06 2.28 -2.18
N SER A 391 1.80 1.28 -1.71
CA SER A 391 2.58 0.36 -2.56
C SER A 391 2.19 -1.07 -2.18
N ASP A 392 1.84 -1.90 -3.15
CA ASP A 392 1.48 -3.30 -2.91
C ASP A 392 2.19 -4.25 -3.88
N VAL A 393 2.42 -5.48 -3.43
CA VAL A 393 3.04 -6.56 -4.18
C VAL A 393 2.03 -7.68 -4.36
N TRP A 394 1.78 -8.05 -5.61
CA TRP A 394 1.09 -9.29 -5.96
C TRP A 394 2.11 -10.31 -6.45
N SER A 395 2.25 -11.40 -5.69
CA SER A 395 3.26 -12.43 -5.92
C SER A 395 2.67 -13.78 -6.33
N ASN A 396 1.34 -13.90 -6.40
CA ASN A 396 0.71 -15.03 -7.06
C ASN A 396 0.90 -14.96 -8.58
N ASP A 397 0.96 -16.13 -9.20
CA ASP A 397 0.68 -16.27 -10.64
C ASP A 397 -0.80 -15.94 -10.88
N ILE A 398 -1.09 -15.17 -11.93
CA ILE A 398 -2.43 -14.68 -12.25
C ILE A 398 -2.85 -15.18 -13.62
N SER A 399 -3.87 -16.03 -13.69
CA SER A 399 -4.43 -16.55 -14.96
C SER A 399 -5.87 -16.08 -15.21
N ASP A 400 -6.51 -16.56 -16.27
CA ASP A 400 -7.94 -16.38 -16.53
C ASP A 400 -8.62 -17.71 -16.98
N GLN A 401 -8.09 -18.85 -16.53
CA GLN A 401 -8.52 -20.18 -16.96
C GLN A 401 -9.99 -20.47 -16.64
N ALA A 402 -10.51 -19.94 -15.53
CA ALA A 402 -11.92 -20.08 -15.18
C ALA A 402 -12.84 -19.41 -16.21
N LEU A 403 -12.41 -18.33 -16.88
CA LEU A 403 -13.18 -17.68 -17.93
C LEU A 403 -13.22 -18.49 -19.22
N LEU A 404 -12.15 -19.23 -19.55
CA LEU A 404 -12.16 -20.19 -20.67
C LEU A 404 -13.20 -21.28 -20.44
N GLN A 405 -13.22 -21.86 -19.23
CA GLN A 405 -14.26 -22.83 -18.86
C GLN A 405 -15.65 -22.19 -18.92
N ARG A 406 -15.81 -21.00 -18.34
CA ARG A 406 -17.10 -20.30 -18.33
C ARG A 406 -17.62 -20.01 -19.74
N GLN A 407 -16.75 -19.60 -20.65
CA GLN A 407 -17.12 -19.35 -22.04
C GLN A 407 -17.65 -20.61 -22.74
N ALA A 408 -16.98 -21.75 -22.55
CA ALA A 408 -17.39 -23.02 -23.13
C ALA A 408 -18.76 -23.47 -22.57
N GLU A 409 -18.94 -23.34 -21.24
CA GLU A 409 -20.18 -23.71 -20.57
C GLU A 409 -21.35 -22.80 -20.96
N ASP A 410 -21.15 -21.49 -20.96
CA ASP A 410 -22.18 -20.51 -21.35
C ASP A 410 -22.58 -20.70 -22.83
N THR A 411 -21.62 -21.06 -23.71
CA THR A 411 -21.92 -21.40 -25.12
C THR A 411 -22.80 -22.64 -25.24
N ALA A 412 -22.47 -23.70 -24.48
CA ALA A 412 -23.26 -24.93 -24.48
C ALA A 412 -24.67 -24.70 -23.89
N GLU A 413 -24.76 -23.89 -22.83
CA GLU A 413 -26.02 -23.52 -22.21
C GLU A 413 -26.89 -22.68 -23.15
N GLN A 414 -26.31 -21.71 -23.87
CA GLN A 414 -27.03 -20.94 -24.88
C GLN A 414 -27.62 -21.83 -25.97
N ALA A 415 -26.87 -22.84 -26.44
CA ALA A 415 -27.38 -23.79 -27.43
C ALA A 415 -28.58 -24.59 -26.88
N THR A 416 -28.49 -25.08 -25.65
CA THR A 416 -29.60 -25.76 -24.96
C THR A 416 -30.81 -24.84 -24.77
N TRP A 417 -30.58 -23.57 -24.45
CA TRP A 417 -31.63 -22.58 -24.29
C TRP A 417 -32.38 -22.33 -25.60
N GLN A 418 -31.69 -22.22 -26.73
CA GLN A 418 -32.35 -22.09 -28.04
C GLN A 418 -33.24 -23.31 -28.38
N GLN A 419 -32.79 -24.53 -28.07
CA GLN A 419 -33.61 -25.73 -28.24
C GLN A 419 -34.81 -25.75 -27.29
N THR A 420 -34.66 -25.23 -26.08
CA THR A 420 -35.77 -25.08 -25.12
C THR A 420 -36.81 -24.11 -25.65
N LEU A 421 -36.38 -22.95 -26.17
CA LEU A 421 -37.28 -21.97 -26.78
C LEU A 421 -38.11 -22.58 -27.93
N ILE A 422 -37.49 -23.38 -28.80
CA ILE A 422 -38.18 -24.04 -29.91
C ILE A 422 -39.14 -25.12 -29.42
N SER A 423 -38.65 -26.05 -28.59
CA SER A 423 -39.44 -27.21 -28.14
C SER A 423 -40.64 -26.82 -27.28
N LYS A 424 -40.54 -25.73 -26.53
CA LYS A 424 -41.62 -25.21 -25.68
C LYS A 424 -42.50 -24.17 -26.38
N GLY A 425 -42.14 -23.71 -27.58
CA GLY A 425 -42.85 -22.64 -28.29
C GLY A 425 -42.70 -21.27 -27.65
N TRP A 426 -41.59 -21.01 -26.95
CA TRP A 426 -41.35 -19.79 -26.18
C TRP A 426 -40.60 -18.70 -26.96
N GLN A 427 -40.42 -18.86 -28.28
CA GLN A 427 -39.65 -17.89 -29.08
C GLN A 427 -40.22 -16.45 -29.03
N ASN A 428 -41.52 -16.31 -28.75
CA ASN A 428 -42.21 -15.02 -28.63
C ASN A 428 -42.62 -14.70 -27.19
N GLY A 429 -41.96 -15.31 -26.20
CA GLY A 429 -42.32 -15.20 -24.79
C GLY A 429 -43.11 -16.40 -24.27
N VAL A 430 -43.26 -16.44 -22.96
CA VAL A 430 -44.11 -17.40 -22.24
C VAL A 430 -45.51 -16.81 -22.03
N ALA A 431 -46.57 -17.61 -22.20
CA ALA A 431 -47.94 -17.16 -21.97
C ALA A 431 -48.16 -16.77 -20.51
N SER A 432 -48.98 -15.74 -20.25
CA SER A 432 -49.33 -15.33 -18.87
C SER A 432 -50.08 -16.41 -18.08
N THR A 433 -50.70 -17.37 -18.77
CA THR A 433 -51.36 -18.53 -18.19
C THR A 433 -50.46 -19.76 -18.04
N ALA A 434 -49.18 -19.66 -18.42
CA ALA A 434 -48.23 -20.77 -18.26
C ALA A 434 -48.02 -21.07 -16.78
N SER A 435 -47.55 -22.30 -16.48
CA SER A 435 -47.28 -22.70 -15.11
C SER A 435 -46.24 -21.80 -14.46
N GLN A 436 -46.28 -21.69 -13.12
CA GLN A 436 -45.27 -20.96 -12.35
C GLN A 436 -43.84 -21.45 -12.68
N GLN A 437 -43.69 -22.76 -12.91
CA GLN A 437 -42.42 -23.36 -13.31
C GLN A 437 -41.97 -22.83 -14.67
N ASP A 438 -42.83 -22.89 -15.69
CA ASP A 438 -42.48 -22.44 -17.03
C ASP A 438 -42.15 -20.93 -17.07
N GLN A 439 -42.86 -20.12 -16.27
CA GLN A 439 -42.56 -18.69 -16.13
C GLN A 439 -41.17 -18.44 -15.51
N ALA A 440 -40.85 -19.13 -14.40
CA ALA A 440 -39.55 -19.02 -13.74
C ALA A 440 -38.41 -19.54 -14.63
N ASP A 441 -38.66 -20.65 -15.33
CA ASP A 441 -37.71 -21.27 -16.25
C ASP A 441 -37.39 -20.37 -17.42
N TYR A 442 -38.42 -19.75 -18.01
CA TYR A 442 -38.26 -18.82 -19.11
C TYR A 442 -37.46 -17.58 -18.70
N ALA A 443 -37.78 -17.01 -17.53
CA ALA A 443 -37.07 -15.87 -16.99
C ALA A 443 -35.60 -16.20 -16.71
N THR A 444 -35.33 -17.36 -16.10
CA THR A 444 -33.97 -17.83 -15.82
C THR A 444 -33.16 -18.00 -17.11
N GLY A 445 -33.70 -18.73 -18.10
CA GLY A 445 -33.01 -18.93 -19.39
C GLY A 445 -32.72 -17.61 -20.11
N THR A 446 -33.67 -16.68 -20.06
CA THR A 446 -33.52 -15.33 -20.65
C THR A 446 -32.45 -14.52 -19.93
N ALA A 447 -32.45 -14.48 -18.59
CA ALA A 447 -31.46 -13.76 -17.80
C ALA A 447 -30.05 -14.33 -17.98
N ARG A 448 -29.91 -15.65 -18.00
CA ARG A 448 -28.62 -16.31 -18.23
C ARG A 448 -28.09 -16.08 -19.64
N ALA A 449 -28.95 -16.12 -20.65
CA ALA A 449 -28.56 -15.78 -22.03
C ALA A 449 -28.09 -14.32 -22.15
N ALA A 450 -28.78 -13.39 -21.49
CA ALA A 450 -28.39 -11.98 -21.46
C ALA A 450 -27.04 -11.78 -20.76
N ALA A 451 -26.85 -12.40 -19.59
CA ALA A 451 -25.58 -12.32 -18.86
C ALA A 451 -24.41 -12.90 -19.67
N ALA A 452 -24.61 -14.04 -20.31
CA ALA A 452 -23.59 -14.66 -21.16
C ALA A 452 -23.22 -13.81 -22.40
N ALA A 453 -24.16 -13.00 -22.92
CA ALA A 453 -23.90 -12.07 -24.02
C ALA A 453 -23.10 -10.82 -23.59
N GLN A 454 -23.18 -10.43 -22.31
CA GLN A 454 -22.51 -9.25 -21.76
C GLN A 454 -21.18 -9.56 -21.05
N ARG A 455 -20.94 -10.82 -20.71
CA ARG A 455 -19.78 -11.28 -19.93
C ARG A 455 -18.46 -11.04 -20.67
N GLN A 456 -17.46 -10.60 -19.91
CA GLN A 456 -16.07 -10.52 -20.36
C GLN A 456 -15.39 -11.87 -20.14
N TYR A 457 -15.01 -12.57 -21.22
CA TYR A 457 -14.36 -13.89 -21.15
C TYR A 457 -12.82 -13.83 -21.20
N GLN A 458 -12.26 -12.64 -20.99
CA GLN A 458 -10.83 -12.43 -20.86
C GLN A 458 -10.57 -11.63 -19.60
N GLY A 459 -9.63 -12.11 -18.79
CA GLY A 459 -9.16 -11.37 -17.64
C GLY A 459 -8.30 -10.19 -18.09
N SER A 460 -8.55 -9.00 -17.56
CA SER A 460 -7.76 -7.79 -17.87
C SER A 460 -7.47 -6.99 -16.61
N LEU A 461 -6.36 -6.26 -16.60
CA LEU A 461 -5.93 -5.46 -15.46
C LEU A 461 -5.95 -3.98 -15.81
N VAL A 462 -6.57 -3.18 -14.96
CA VAL A 462 -6.43 -1.72 -14.96
C VAL A 462 -5.67 -1.33 -13.69
N LYS A 463 -4.52 -0.69 -13.83
CA LYS A 463 -3.84 -0.02 -12.72
C LYS A 463 -4.25 1.45 -12.71
N SER A 464 -4.99 1.85 -11.69
CA SER A 464 -5.45 3.23 -11.47
C SER A 464 -5.01 3.74 -10.10
N GLY A 465 -5.30 5.02 -9.81
CA GLY A 465 -4.84 5.69 -8.60
C GLY A 465 -3.34 5.98 -8.57
N ALA A 466 -2.90 6.88 -7.68
CA ALA A 466 -1.53 7.39 -7.65
C ALA A 466 -0.49 6.42 -7.03
N GLY A 467 -0.93 5.31 -6.42
CA GLY A 467 -0.06 4.34 -5.77
C GLY A 467 0.70 3.44 -6.74
N ARG A 468 1.49 2.51 -6.17
CA ARG A 468 2.32 1.55 -6.91
C ARG A 468 1.84 0.12 -6.74
N LEU A 469 1.64 -0.59 -7.85
CA LEU A 469 1.40 -2.03 -7.87
C LEU A 469 2.63 -2.75 -8.46
N ILE A 470 3.09 -3.80 -7.79
CA ILE A 470 4.21 -4.63 -8.24
C ILE A 470 3.70 -6.04 -8.56
N LEU A 471 3.90 -6.50 -9.79
CA LEU A 471 3.59 -7.87 -10.20
C LEU A 471 4.88 -8.71 -10.19
N GLN A 472 4.95 -9.74 -9.34
CA GLN A 472 6.10 -10.63 -9.22
C GLN A 472 5.88 -12.03 -9.80
N GLY A 473 4.63 -12.51 -9.84
CA GLY A 473 4.30 -13.83 -10.38
C GLY A 473 4.30 -13.90 -11.91
N ALA A 474 3.99 -15.08 -12.44
CA ALA A 474 3.72 -15.30 -13.85
C ALA A 474 2.25 -14.95 -14.18
N ASN A 475 2.06 -13.88 -14.94
CA ASN A 475 0.75 -13.36 -15.29
C ASN A 475 0.40 -13.80 -16.73
N THR A 476 -0.60 -14.67 -16.84
CA THR A 476 -1.01 -15.37 -18.07
C THR A 476 -2.42 -15.04 -18.52
N TYR A 477 -3.11 -14.10 -17.85
CA TYR A 477 -4.39 -13.58 -18.30
C TYR A 477 -4.26 -12.95 -19.69
N ARG A 478 -5.30 -13.08 -20.51
CA ARG A 478 -5.22 -12.82 -21.96
C ARG A 478 -5.63 -11.41 -22.38
N GLY A 479 -6.42 -10.72 -21.56
CA GLY A 479 -6.88 -9.36 -21.85
C GLY A 479 -5.80 -8.31 -21.55
N ASP A 480 -5.96 -7.12 -22.10
CA ASP A 480 -4.98 -6.03 -22.03
C ASP A 480 -4.68 -5.55 -20.59
N THR A 481 -3.49 -5.00 -20.39
CA THR A 481 -3.10 -4.30 -19.16
C THR A 481 -3.04 -2.80 -19.39
N LEU A 482 -3.89 -2.04 -18.70
CA LEU A 482 -3.95 -0.59 -18.80
C LEU A 482 -3.32 0.06 -17.56
N VAL A 483 -2.38 0.98 -17.76
CA VAL A 483 -1.80 1.80 -16.69
C VAL A 483 -2.35 3.22 -16.83
N ASN A 484 -3.41 3.51 -16.07
CA ASN A 484 -4.14 4.77 -16.10
C ASN A 484 -3.70 5.76 -15.01
N GLY A 485 -2.90 5.31 -14.04
CA GLY A 485 -2.41 6.16 -12.96
C GLY A 485 -1.37 5.48 -12.08
N GLY A 486 -0.48 6.28 -11.51
CA GLY A 486 0.56 5.81 -10.58
C GLY A 486 1.55 4.88 -11.28
N VAL A 487 2.08 3.90 -10.57
CA VAL A 487 3.12 3.01 -11.09
C VAL A 487 2.63 1.56 -11.16
N LEU A 488 2.81 0.92 -12.31
CA LEU A 488 2.81 -0.55 -12.45
C LEU A 488 4.25 -1.03 -12.66
N SER A 489 4.80 -1.78 -11.71
CA SER A 489 6.11 -2.42 -11.84
C SER A 489 5.93 -3.90 -12.16
N VAL A 490 6.39 -4.34 -13.33
CA VAL A 490 6.38 -5.77 -13.70
C VAL A 490 7.77 -6.34 -13.44
N ASN A 491 7.90 -7.14 -12.39
CA ASN A 491 9.16 -7.81 -12.01
C ASN A 491 9.11 -9.33 -12.32
N GLY A 492 7.92 -9.89 -12.45
CA GLY A 492 7.68 -11.25 -12.96
C GLY A 492 7.53 -11.27 -14.48
N SER A 493 6.54 -12.02 -14.97
CA SER A 493 6.17 -12.04 -16.39
C SER A 493 4.71 -11.65 -16.59
N LEU A 494 4.40 -11.07 -17.74
CA LEU A 494 3.07 -10.67 -18.16
C LEU A 494 2.92 -10.96 -19.66
N VAL A 495 2.06 -11.90 -20.01
CA VAL A 495 1.83 -12.26 -21.43
C VAL A 495 1.06 -11.16 -22.17
N SER A 496 0.23 -10.42 -21.45
CA SER A 496 -0.59 -9.33 -21.99
C SER A 496 0.25 -8.14 -22.46
N ALA A 497 -0.27 -7.41 -23.45
CA ALA A 497 0.28 -6.12 -23.85
C ALA A 497 -0.04 -5.04 -22.80
N VAL A 498 0.91 -4.14 -22.57
CA VAL A 498 0.76 -3.01 -21.65
C VAL A 498 0.53 -1.72 -22.41
N GLN A 499 -0.54 -1.02 -22.08
CA GLN A 499 -0.81 0.34 -22.52
C GLN A 499 -0.65 1.31 -21.37
N VAL A 500 0.25 2.29 -21.54
CA VAL A 500 0.49 3.35 -20.55
C VAL A 500 -0.21 4.61 -21.01
N ASN A 501 -1.23 5.03 -20.27
CA ASN A 501 -2.00 6.24 -20.54
C ASN A 501 -1.46 7.43 -19.73
N ALA A 502 -2.00 8.62 -19.98
CA ALA A 502 -1.60 9.85 -19.31
C ALA A 502 -1.67 9.71 -17.77
N GLY A 503 -0.58 10.05 -17.08
CA GLY A 503 -0.46 9.94 -15.62
C GLY A 503 -0.12 8.53 -15.10
N GLY A 504 -0.02 7.54 -15.98
CA GLY A 504 0.49 6.20 -15.69
C GLY A 504 1.99 6.08 -15.94
N THR A 505 2.65 5.25 -15.14
CA THR A 505 4.05 4.87 -15.29
C THR A 505 4.18 3.35 -15.30
N LEU A 506 4.80 2.80 -16.34
CA LEU A 506 5.25 1.41 -16.36
C LEU A 506 6.73 1.35 -15.96
N GLY A 507 7.06 0.44 -15.04
CA GLY A 507 8.44 0.08 -14.75
C GLY A 507 8.62 -1.39 -14.43
N GLY A 508 9.69 -1.72 -13.71
CA GLY A 508 10.07 -3.09 -13.39
C GLY A 508 11.05 -3.70 -14.40
N ASN A 509 11.64 -4.81 -14.01
CA ASN A 509 12.72 -5.49 -14.72
C ASN A 509 12.32 -6.88 -15.27
N GLY A 510 11.02 -7.12 -15.40
CA GLY A 510 10.44 -8.38 -15.85
C GLY A 510 10.21 -8.45 -17.35
N GLN A 511 9.20 -9.23 -17.73
CA GLN A 511 8.81 -9.45 -19.13
C GLN A 511 7.34 -9.08 -19.36
N ILE A 512 7.05 -8.41 -20.48
CA ILE A 512 5.69 -8.06 -20.92
C ILE A 512 5.45 -8.51 -22.38
N GLY A 513 4.18 -8.68 -22.80
CA GLY A 513 3.85 -9.14 -24.16
C GLY A 513 4.02 -8.09 -25.26
N GLY A 514 3.84 -6.81 -24.93
CA GLY A 514 3.93 -5.69 -25.86
C GLY A 514 3.82 -4.37 -25.10
N LEU A 515 4.20 -3.26 -25.73
CA LEU A 515 4.20 -1.96 -25.07
C LEU A 515 3.67 -0.86 -25.98
N THR A 516 2.68 -0.10 -25.49
CA THR A 516 2.27 1.17 -26.08
C THR A 516 2.25 2.27 -25.02
N ALA A 517 3.17 3.23 -25.10
CA ALA A 517 3.14 4.45 -24.30
C ALA A 517 2.42 5.56 -25.08
N ARG A 518 1.28 6.01 -24.55
CA ARG A 518 0.50 7.12 -25.13
C ARG A 518 1.00 8.46 -24.62
N SER A 519 0.50 9.54 -25.21
CA SER A 519 0.80 10.91 -24.76
C SER A 519 0.55 11.06 -23.25
N GLY A 520 1.54 11.59 -22.52
CA GLY A 520 1.53 11.74 -21.06
C GLY A 520 1.82 10.45 -20.26
N GLY A 521 1.99 9.30 -20.92
CA GLY A 521 2.41 8.05 -20.29
C GLY A 521 3.94 7.97 -20.15
N ILE A 522 4.40 7.36 -19.06
CA ILE A 522 5.82 7.23 -18.73
C ILE A 522 6.24 5.75 -18.74
N VAL A 523 7.37 5.45 -19.38
CA VAL A 523 8.00 4.13 -19.29
C VAL A 523 9.37 4.31 -18.65
N ALA A 524 9.56 3.72 -17.47
CA ALA A 524 10.76 3.78 -16.65
C ALA A 524 11.21 2.34 -16.35
N PRO A 525 11.91 1.65 -17.27
CA PRO A 525 12.34 0.27 -17.08
C PRO A 525 13.17 0.10 -15.82
N GLY A 526 13.19 -1.12 -15.28
CA GLY A 526 14.00 -1.45 -14.12
C GLY A 526 13.33 -1.17 -12.78
N ASN A 527 14.07 -1.48 -11.71
CA ASN A 527 13.84 -0.96 -10.37
C ASN A 527 15.02 -0.03 -10.00
N SER A 528 15.55 0.68 -11.00
CA SER A 528 16.68 1.60 -10.88
C SER A 528 17.97 0.90 -10.41
N ILE A 529 18.72 0.15 -11.23
CA ILE A 529 18.71 0.03 -12.71
C ILE A 529 18.27 -1.36 -13.18
N GLY A 530 17.59 -1.47 -14.33
CA GLY A 530 17.25 -2.77 -14.90
C GLY A 530 16.79 -2.79 -16.35
N THR A 531 16.52 -4.01 -16.83
CA THR A 531 16.06 -4.26 -18.20
C THR A 531 14.62 -4.74 -18.20
N LEU A 532 13.76 -4.09 -18.98
CA LEU A 532 12.40 -4.56 -19.26
C LEU A 532 12.39 -5.31 -20.60
N GLN A 533 11.98 -6.59 -20.56
CA GLN A 533 11.86 -7.43 -21.74
C GLN A 533 10.46 -7.27 -22.34
N VAL A 534 10.37 -7.05 -23.65
CA VAL A 534 9.11 -6.93 -24.38
C VAL A 534 9.04 -8.02 -25.46
N ASN A 535 8.16 -9.00 -25.27
CA ASN A 535 7.94 -10.12 -26.19
C ASN A 535 7.03 -9.75 -27.38
N GLY A 536 7.26 -8.57 -27.95
CA GLY A 536 6.43 -8.01 -29.00
C GLY A 536 6.94 -6.64 -29.41
N ASP A 537 6.05 -5.84 -29.97
CA ASP A 537 6.38 -4.50 -30.43
C ASP A 537 6.37 -3.47 -29.30
N VAL A 538 7.18 -2.43 -29.47
CA VAL A 538 7.22 -1.24 -28.62
C VAL A 538 6.75 -0.04 -29.42
N THR A 539 5.78 0.71 -28.92
CA THR A 539 5.32 1.97 -29.50
C THR A 539 5.41 3.08 -28.47
N LEU A 540 6.23 4.09 -28.75
CA LEU A 540 6.35 5.32 -27.96
C LEU A 540 5.78 6.50 -28.77
N GLN A 541 4.57 6.92 -28.41
CA GLN A 541 3.82 7.97 -29.14
C GLN A 541 4.33 9.39 -28.82
N PRO A 542 3.99 10.39 -29.64
CA PRO A 542 4.33 11.79 -29.35
C PRO A 542 3.80 12.23 -27.98
N GLY A 543 4.67 12.88 -27.21
CA GLY A 543 4.35 13.35 -25.85
C GLY A 543 4.36 12.26 -24.77
N SER A 544 4.72 11.01 -25.09
CA SER A 544 5.11 10.04 -24.06
C SER A 544 6.54 10.32 -23.55
N THR A 545 6.89 9.76 -22.39
CA THR A 545 8.23 9.87 -21.81
C THR A 545 8.86 8.49 -21.63
N TYR A 546 10.10 8.34 -22.08
CA TYR A 546 10.97 7.21 -21.77
C TYR A 546 12.04 7.65 -20.77
N ALA A 547 11.90 7.20 -19.53
CA ALA A 547 12.79 7.59 -18.43
C ALA A 547 13.89 6.53 -18.25
N VAL A 548 15.13 7.00 -18.30
CA VAL A 548 16.32 6.15 -18.19
C VAL A 548 17.13 6.60 -16.98
N GLU A 549 17.35 5.68 -16.04
CA GLU A 549 18.32 5.86 -14.97
C GLU A 549 19.67 5.22 -15.33
N LEU A 550 20.73 5.87 -14.87
CA LEU A 550 22.10 5.53 -15.22
C LEU A 550 22.97 5.41 -13.98
N SER A 551 23.88 4.46 -13.99
CA SER A 551 25.02 4.38 -13.08
C SER A 551 26.27 4.31 -13.94
N PRO A 552 27.47 4.45 -13.36
CA PRO A 552 28.68 4.31 -14.15
C PRO A 552 28.71 2.98 -14.93
N THR A 553 28.20 1.88 -14.37
CA THR A 553 28.30 0.55 -14.98
C THR A 553 27.07 0.07 -15.73
N ALA A 554 25.91 0.71 -15.59
CA ALA A 554 24.66 0.21 -16.17
C ALA A 554 23.69 1.35 -16.55
N SER A 555 22.68 1.00 -17.35
CA SER A 555 21.54 1.87 -17.66
C SER A 555 20.24 1.08 -17.65
N ASP A 556 19.14 1.77 -17.43
CA ASP A 556 17.83 1.23 -17.77
C ASP A 556 17.73 0.98 -19.27
N ARG A 557 17.00 -0.07 -19.61
CA ARG A 557 16.90 -0.50 -20.99
C ARG A 557 15.62 -1.27 -21.29
N ILE A 558 15.09 -1.08 -22.50
CA ILE A 558 14.10 -1.97 -23.11
C ILE A 558 14.79 -2.92 -24.11
N VAL A 559 14.45 -4.20 -24.08
CA VAL A 559 14.76 -5.16 -25.15
C VAL A 559 13.47 -5.74 -25.70
N ALA A 560 13.21 -5.50 -26.98
CA ALA A 560 12.04 -5.99 -27.68
C ALA A 560 12.40 -7.11 -28.66
N THR A 561 11.61 -8.19 -28.66
CA THR A 561 11.68 -9.23 -29.71
C THR A 561 11.00 -8.80 -31.01
N GLY A 562 10.12 -7.79 -30.94
CA GLY A 562 9.50 -7.15 -32.10
C GLY A 562 10.26 -5.93 -32.60
N SER A 563 9.53 -5.01 -33.22
CA SER A 563 9.99 -3.70 -33.68
C SER A 563 9.79 -2.63 -32.61
N ALA A 564 10.52 -1.52 -32.69
CA ALA A 564 10.27 -0.34 -31.87
C ALA A 564 9.92 0.86 -32.75
N THR A 565 8.73 1.42 -32.57
CA THR A 565 8.29 2.66 -33.21
C THR A 565 8.38 3.82 -32.23
N VAL A 566 9.25 4.80 -32.50
CA VAL A 566 9.46 5.99 -31.67
C VAL A 566 9.03 7.22 -32.47
N SER A 567 7.91 7.83 -32.10
CA SER A 567 7.31 8.94 -32.84
C SER A 567 7.42 10.25 -32.06
N GLY A 568 8.63 10.74 -31.80
CA GLY A 568 8.81 12.01 -31.09
C GLY A 568 8.52 11.95 -29.58
N ALA A 569 8.65 10.77 -28.96
CA ALA A 569 8.63 10.65 -27.50
C ALA A 569 9.81 11.41 -26.87
N ASN A 570 9.66 11.87 -25.63
CA ASN A 570 10.75 12.50 -24.87
C ASN A 570 11.56 11.44 -24.15
N MET A 571 12.89 11.59 -24.13
CA MET A 571 13.75 10.81 -23.23
C MET A 571 14.16 11.68 -22.04
N THR A 572 14.10 11.14 -20.82
CA THR A 572 14.66 11.78 -19.63
C THR A 572 15.84 10.95 -19.11
N LEU A 573 16.90 11.63 -18.70
CA LEU A 573 18.09 11.05 -18.08
C LEU A 573 18.13 11.42 -16.59
N ALA A 574 18.38 10.41 -15.74
CA ALA A 574 18.65 10.57 -14.32
C ALA A 574 19.79 9.64 -13.87
N LEU A 575 20.46 9.96 -12.76
CA LEU A 575 21.48 9.10 -12.17
C LEU A 575 20.92 8.33 -10.98
N GLU A 576 21.21 7.02 -10.97
CA GLU A 576 20.95 6.14 -9.84
C GLU A 576 21.73 6.64 -8.63
N ASN A 577 21.04 6.87 -7.51
CA ASN A 577 21.65 7.36 -6.27
C ASN A 577 22.49 8.64 -6.48
N ALA A 578 21.87 9.71 -6.99
CA ALA A 578 22.49 11.03 -7.20
C ALA A 578 22.89 11.77 -5.89
N THR A 579 23.49 11.06 -4.94
CA THR A 579 24.02 11.61 -3.68
C THR A 579 25.39 12.23 -3.91
N PRO A 580 25.68 13.39 -3.27
CA PRO A 580 27.00 14.00 -3.34
C PRO A 580 28.13 13.03 -2.95
N VAL A 581 29.22 13.06 -3.70
CA VAL A 581 30.39 12.21 -3.47
C VAL A 581 31.29 12.86 -2.42
N ALA A 582 31.76 12.11 -1.43
CA ALA A 582 32.70 12.67 -0.46
C ALA A 582 34.01 13.08 -1.15
N LEU A 583 34.56 14.24 -0.77
CA LEU A 583 35.76 14.79 -1.41
C LEU A 583 37.01 13.92 -1.24
N SER A 584 37.00 13.01 -0.26
CA SER A 584 38.07 12.04 0.00
C SER A 584 37.92 10.72 -0.77
N SER A 585 36.84 10.54 -1.53
CA SER A 585 36.57 9.29 -2.25
C SER A 585 37.41 9.19 -3.52
N ALA A 586 38.21 8.12 -3.64
CA ALA A 586 38.86 7.73 -4.88
C ALA A 586 39.09 6.21 -4.94
N PRO A 587 38.91 5.55 -6.11
CA PRO A 587 38.54 6.12 -7.41
C PRO A 587 37.02 6.27 -7.62
N ILE A 588 36.58 7.36 -8.27
CA ILE A 588 35.18 7.61 -8.65
C ILE A 588 35.03 7.31 -10.14
N GLN A 589 33.98 6.58 -10.51
CA GLN A 589 33.68 6.32 -11.91
C GLN A 589 32.66 7.34 -12.43
N SER A 590 33.05 8.12 -13.45
CA SER A 590 32.14 9.07 -14.10
C SER A 590 31.21 8.38 -15.09
N VAL A 591 30.04 8.98 -15.29
CA VAL A 591 29.11 8.65 -16.38
C VAL A 591 29.43 9.43 -17.67
N VAL A 592 30.14 10.56 -17.58
CA VAL A 592 30.48 11.38 -18.74
C VAL A 592 31.38 10.61 -19.69
N GLY A 593 31.09 10.69 -20.99
CA GLY A 593 31.80 9.97 -22.04
C GLY A 593 31.41 8.50 -22.18
N ARG A 594 30.50 7.99 -21.35
CA ARG A 594 29.97 6.63 -21.49
C ARG A 594 28.81 6.58 -22.48
N GLN A 595 28.72 5.45 -23.17
CA GLN A 595 27.64 5.12 -24.08
C GLN A 595 26.84 3.94 -23.50
N TYR A 596 25.53 4.08 -23.49
CA TYR A 596 24.60 3.10 -22.94
C TYR A 596 23.59 2.66 -24.00
N ASN A 597 23.39 1.35 -24.15
CA ASN A 597 22.30 0.84 -24.97
C ASN A 597 21.00 0.95 -24.18
N VAL A 598 20.10 1.84 -24.61
CA VAL A 598 18.86 2.13 -23.86
C VAL A 598 17.62 1.52 -24.51
N LEU A 599 17.68 1.20 -25.80
CA LEU A 599 16.60 0.49 -26.50
C LEU A 599 17.20 -0.47 -27.53
N GLN A 600 16.74 -1.72 -27.55
CA GLN A 600 17.01 -2.64 -28.65
C GLN A 600 15.72 -3.31 -29.11
N ALA A 601 15.57 -3.49 -30.42
CA ALA A 601 14.43 -4.13 -31.04
C ALA A 601 14.90 -5.06 -32.17
N ALA A 602 14.58 -6.35 -32.06
CA ALA A 602 15.08 -7.36 -32.99
C ALA A 602 14.62 -7.14 -34.43
N ASN A 603 13.40 -6.61 -34.63
CA ASN A 603 12.83 -6.31 -35.95
C ASN A 603 13.03 -4.83 -36.36
N GLY A 604 13.94 -4.13 -35.68
CA GLY A 604 14.38 -2.79 -36.04
C GLY A 604 13.72 -1.65 -35.28
N VAL A 605 14.35 -0.48 -35.34
CA VAL A 605 13.87 0.78 -34.76
C VAL A 605 13.42 1.72 -35.88
N ASN A 606 12.17 2.19 -35.80
CA ASN A 606 11.58 3.15 -36.73
C ASN A 606 11.25 4.47 -36.02
N GLY A 607 11.70 5.58 -36.59
CA GLY A 607 11.53 6.92 -36.03
C GLY A 607 12.60 7.29 -35.00
N GLN A 608 12.36 8.39 -34.28
CA GLN A 608 13.32 9.01 -33.37
C GLN A 608 12.61 9.64 -32.15
N PHE A 609 13.34 9.73 -31.04
CA PHE A 609 12.96 10.56 -29.90
C PHE A 609 12.96 12.04 -30.31
N GLY A 610 12.02 12.81 -29.76
CA GLY A 610 11.89 14.24 -30.05
C GLY A 610 12.89 15.10 -29.28
N SER A 611 13.26 14.69 -28.07
CA SER A 611 14.23 15.37 -27.23
C SER A 611 14.88 14.43 -26.21
N VAL A 612 16.07 14.81 -25.73
CA VAL A 612 16.68 14.27 -24.51
C VAL A 612 16.73 15.39 -23.48
N THR A 613 16.14 15.13 -22.31
CA THR A 613 16.07 16.08 -21.20
C THR A 613 16.82 15.52 -20.01
N SER A 614 17.41 16.41 -19.23
CA SER A 614 18.24 16.08 -18.07
C SER A 614 17.81 16.94 -16.88
N ASN A 615 17.89 16.35 -15.69
CA ASN A 615 17.63 17.05 -14.43
C ASN A 615 18.87 17.80 -13.91
N TYR A 616 19.95 17.85 -14.68
CA TYR A 616 21.24 18.41 -14.29
C TYR A 616 21.61 19.61 -15.15
N ALA A 617 22.32 20.58 -14.57
CA ALA A 617 22.68 21.84 -15.22
C ALA A 617 23.74 21.66 -16.33
N PHE A 618 24.66 20.72 -16.15
CA PHE A 618 25.81 20.52 -17.03
C PHE A 618 25.85 19.14 -17.68
N LEU A 619 24.99 18.21 -17.29
CA LEU A 619 24.96 16.85 -17.80
C LEU A 619 23.77 16.68 -18.74
N GLY A 620 23.97 16.01 -19.86
CA GLY A 620 22.90 15.63 -20.76
C GLY A 620 23.30 14.43 -21.61
N GLY A 621 22.63 14.25 -22.74
CA GLY A 621 23.02 13.18 -23.65
C GLY A 621 22.52 13.34 -25.07
N ARG A 622 23.24 12.66 -25.95
CA ARG A 622 22.97 12.57 -27.39
C ARG A 622 22.64 11.12 -27.76
N LEU A 623 21.64 10.94 -28.62
CA LEU A 623 21.24 9.63 -29.11
C LEU A 623 21.92 9.26 -30.41
N ASP A 624 22.49 8.06 -30.45
CA ASP A 624 22.94 7.42 -31.69
C ASP A 624 21.96 6.29 -32.06
N TYR A 625 21.60 6.23 -33.35
CA TYR A 625 20.63 5.28 -33.87
C TYR A 625 21.31 4.24 -34.75
N ALA A 626 21.04 2.97 -34.47
CA ALA A 626 21.38 1.83 -35.30
C ALA A 626 20.10 1.17 -35.81
N ALA A 627 20.22 0.26 -36.78
CA ALA A 627 19.06 -0.43 -37.37
C ALA A 627 18.18 -1.12 -36.31
N THR A 628 18.78 -1.67 -35.26
CA THR A 628 18.12 -2.46 -34.21
C THR A 628 18.27 -1.89 -32.80
N GLY A 629 18.74 -0.64 -32.65
CA GLY A 629 18.92 -0.08 -31.32
C GLY A 629 19.16 1.42 -31.26
N VAL A 630 19.01 1.96 -30.05
CA VAL A 630 19.30 3.35 -29.69
C VAL A 630 20.28 3.36 -28.52
N ALA A 631 21.36 4.11 -28.69
CA ALA A 631 22.38 4.31 -27.66
C ALA A 631 22.35 5.76 -27.15
N LEU A 632 22.46 5.93 -25.85
CA LEU A 632 22.58 7.20 -25.15
C LEU A 632 24.05 7.47 -24.81
N ASN A 633 24.61 8.52 -25.40
CA ASN A 633 25.94 9.02 -25.07
C ASN A 633 25.76 10.11 -24.02
N VAL A 634 26.36 9.92 -22.86
CA VAL A 634 26.30 10.89 -21.76
C VAL A 634 27.44 11.88 -21.95
N GLU A 635 27.10 13.16 -21.95
CA GLU A 635 28.04 14.24 -22.21
C GLU A 635 27.82 15.42 -21.29
N GLN A 636 28.89 16.18 -21.08
CA GLN A 636 28.79 17.48 -20.47
C GLN A 636 28.29 18.47 -21.52
N THR A 637 27.10 19.04 -21.31
CA THR A 637 26.41 19.88 -22.31
C THR A 637 26.84 21.34 -22.27
N SER A 638 27.45 21.77 -21.17
CA SER A 638 27.96 23.14 -21.00
C SER A 638 29.12 23.19 -20.01
N ALA A 639 30.04 24.14 -20.23
CA ALA A 639 31.14 24.38 -19.29
C ALA A 639 30.62 24.85 -17.93
N PHE A 640 31.31 24.54 -16.84
CA PHE A 640 30.93 25.00 -15.51
C PHE A 640 30.90 26.53 -15.41
N SER A 641 31.81 27.19 -16.13
CA SER A 641 31.89 28.66 -16.18
C SER A 641 30.69 29.32 -16.87
N SER A 642 29.88 28.58 -17.63
CA SER A 642 28.73 29.13 -18.37
C SER A 642 27.65 29.74 -17.46
N VAL A 643 27.61 29.34 -16.19
CA VAL A 643 26.64 29.85 -15.20
C VAL A 643 27.25 30.79 -14.17
N ALA A 644 28.58 31.00 -14.22
CA ALA A 644 29.29 31.90 -13.31
C ALA A 644 28.90 33.36 -13.55
N GLN A 645 28.84 34.13 -12.46
CA GLN A 645 28.50 35.56 -12.51
C GLN A 645 29.68 36.47 -12.15
N THR A 646 30.64 35.96 -11.36
CA THR A 646 31.80 36.73 -10.90
C THR A 646 33.10 36.18 -11.47
N PRO A 647 34.17 37.00 -11.57
CA PRO A 647 35.50 36.51 -11.99
C PRO A 647 36.01 35.36 -11.12
N ASN A 648 35.78 35.41 -9.81
CA ASN A 648 36.18 34.34 -8.88
C ASN A 648 35.40 33.05 -9.14
N GLN A 649 34.08 33.13 -9.34
CA GLN A 649 33.28 31.97 -9.71
C GLN A 649 33.74 31.35 -11.02
N SER A 650 34.04 32.18 -12.04
CA SER A 650 34.56 31.70 -13.32
C SER A 650 35.93 31.02 -13.15
N ALA A 651 36.83 31.59 -12.35
CA ALA A 651 38.14 31.03 -12.09
C ALA A 651 38.04 29.65 -11.40
N VAL A 652 37.18 29.55 -10.37
CA VAL A 652 36.90 28.28 -9.68
C VAL A 652 36.25 27.27 -10.62
N ALA A 653 35.25 27.67 -11.40
CA ALA A 653 34.56 26.79 -12.33
C ALA A 653 35.53 26.19 -13.35
N ILE A 654 36.42 27.01 -13.94
CA ILE A 654 37.46 26.56 -14.86
C ILE A 654 38.45 25.62 -14.16
N ALA A 655 38.89 25.95 -12.95
CA ALA A 655 39.81 25.11 -12.18
C ALA A 655 39.18 23.76 -11.80
N ALA A 656 37.91 23.76 -11.40
CA ALA A 656 37.17 22.55 -11.06
C ALA A 656 36.92 21.66 -12.30
N GLU A 657 36.68 22.28 -13.45
CA GLU A 657 36.51 21.58 -14.71
C GLU A 657 37.81 20.91 -15.17
N GLN A 658 38.96 21.56 -14.96
CA GLN A 658 40.29 20.99 -15.24
C GLN A 658 40.65 19.77 -14.39
N LEU A 659 39.98 19.55 -13.24
CA LEU A 659 40.18 18.35 -12.43
C LEU A 659 39.70 17.08 -13.15
N GLY A 660 38.74 17.22 -14.06
CA GLY A 660 38.27 16.16 -14.94
C GLY A 660 37.43 15.06 -14.28
N ALA A 661 36.87 14.21 -15.14
CA ALA A 661 36.05 13.06 -14.76
C ALA A 661 36.76 12.14 -13.77
N GLY A 662 36.03 11.71 -12.74
CA GLY A 662 36.53 10.87 -11.65
C GLY A 662 37.11 11.65 -10.46
N ASN A 663 37.22 12.98 -10.53
CA ASN A 663 37.52 13.81 -9.38
C ASN A 663 36.25 14.18 -8.60
N ALA A 664 36.25 14.05 -7.27
CA ALA A 664 35.07 14.31 -6.45
C ALA A 664 34.48 15.73 -6.62
N VAL A 665 35.30 16.77 -6.80
CA VAL A 665 34.80 18.13 -7.02
C VAL A 665 34.10 18.24 -8.37
N TYR A 666 34.70 17.66 -9.42
CA TYR A 666 34.13 17.63 -10.76
C TYR A 666 32.79 16.88 -10.78
N GLU A 667 32.74 15.68 -10.19
CA GLU A 667 31.54 14.84 -10.15
C GLU A 667 30.40 15.50 -9.37
N ASN A 668 30.68 16.14 -8.22
CA ASN A 668 29.64 16.86 -7.48
C ASN A 668 29.07 18.06 -8.25
N LEU A 669 29.89 18.75 -9.04
CA LEU A 669 29.42 19.85 -9.89
C LEU A 669 28.55 19.35 -11.05
N LEU A 670 28.88 18.20 -11.64
CA LEU A 670 28.01 17.55 -12.64
C LEU A 670 26.63 17.17 -12.09
N LEU A 671 26.56 16.79 -10.81
CA LEU A 671 25.30 16.44 -10.13
C LEU A 671 24.41 17.66 -9.80
N THR A 672 24.87 18.89 -10.04
CA THR A 672 24.08 20.09 -9.72
C THR A 672 22.85 20.19 -10.62
N GLN A 673 21.68 20.39 -10.00
CA GLN A 673 20.40 20.46 -10.71
C GLN A 673 20.08 21.86 -11.26
N SER A 674 20.81 22.89 -10.81
CA SER A 674 20.55 24.27 -11.22
C SER A 674 21.80 25.12 -11.26
N ALA A 675 21.76 26.16 -12.11
CA ALA A 675 22.78 27.19 -12.19
C ALA A 675 23.03 27.92 -10.86
N ALA A 676 21.99 28.08 -10.02
CA ALA A 676 22.12 28.70 -8.70
C ALA A 676 22.92 27.82 -7.74
N ALA A 677 22.59 26.52 -7.66
CA ALA A 677 23.33 25.57 -6.83
C ALA A 677 24.80 25.47 -7.26
N ALA A 678 25.07 25.47 -8.56
CA ALA A 678 26.43 25.49 -9.08
C ALA A 678 27.22 26.74 -8.67
N ARG A 679 26.60 27.94 -8.76
CA ARG A 679 27.23 29.19 -8.30
C ARG A 679 27.55 29.18 -6.82
N ASP A 680 26.66 28.65 -5.99
CA ASP A 680 26.91 28.51 -4.55
C ASP A 680 28.12 27.59 -4.29
N SER A 681 28.26 26.49 -5.05
CA SER A 681 29.44 25.62 -4.98
C SER A 681 30.72 26.33 -5.39
N PHE A 682 30.69 27.13 -6.47
CA PHE A 682 31.86 27.92 -6.89
C PHE A 682 32.26 28.94 -5.81
N GLN A 683 31.28 29.59 -5.18
CA GLN A 683 31.53 30.58 -4.13
C GLN A 683 32.19 29.94 -2.89
N GLN A 684 31.78 28.73 -2.50
CA GLN A 684 32.38 27.99 -1.39
C GLN A 684 33.84 27.59 -1.66
N LEU A 685 34.19 27.34 -2.92
CA LEU A 685 35.53 26.90 -3.34
C LEU A 685 36.47 28.07 -3.70
N SER A 686 35.99 29.32 -3.66
CA SER A 686 36.73 30.53 -4.10
C SER A 686 37.98 30.86 -3.27
N GLY A 687 38.06 30.41 -2.02
CA GLY A 687 39.17 30.76 -1.14
C GLY A 687 39.26 32.25 -0.78
N GLU A 688 38.19 33.02 -0.98
CA GLU A 688 38.16 34.48 -0.70
C GLU A 688 38.50 34.86 0.75
N ILE A 689 38.44 33.89 1.68
CA ILE A 689 38.86 34.10 3.07
C ILE A 689 40.34 34.43 3.22
N TYR A 690 41.23 33.91 2.37
CA TYR A 690 42.68 34.16 2.48
C TYR A 690 43.04 35.64 2.26
N PRO A 691 42.63 36.31 1.17
CA PRO A 691 42.86 37.74 1.02
C PRO A 691 42.08 38.59 2.04
N ALA A 692 40.92 38.12 2.51
CA ALA A 692 40.16 38.80 3.56
C ALA A 692 40.94 38.82 4.90
N ILE A 693 41.56 37.70 5.31
CA ILE A 693 42.45 37.65 6.49
C ILE A 693 43.60 38.64 6.35
N GLY A 694 44.24 38.72 5.18
CA GLY A 694 45.31 39.70 4.94
C GLY A 694 44.85 41.15 5.14
N SER A 695 43.63 41.47 4.67
CA SER A 695 43.02 42.79 4.87
C SER A 695 42.73 43.06 6.36
N VAL A 696 42.27 42.05 7.10
CA VAL A 696 42.07 42.14 8.55
C VAL A 696 43.36 42.39 9.29
N LEU A 697 44.43 41.63 9.01
CA LEU A 697 45.73 41.83 9.65
C LEU A 697 46.29 43.24 9.44
N ILE A 698 46.13 43.79 8.24
CA ILE A 698 46.51 45.18 7.95
C ILE A 698 45.65 46.16 8.74
N ASN A 699 44.33 45.94 8.79
CA ASN A 699 43.42 46.80 9.54
C ASN A 699 43.65 46.72 11.06
N ASP A 700 43.98 45.55 11.58
CA ASP A 700 44.26 45.33 13.01
C ASP A 700 45.59 45.97 13.42
N SER A 701 46.59 45.98 12.53
CA SER A 701 47.84 46.73 12.74
C SER A 701 47.60 48.22 13.01
N ARG A 702 46.49 48.78 12.50
CA ARG A 702 46.09 50.16 12.78
C ARG A 702 45.71 50.33 14.24
N GLN A 703 45.02 49.38 14.87
CA GLN A 703 44.61 49.49 16.27
C GLN A 703 45.82 49.59 17.21
N ILE A 704 46.86 48.79 16.94
CA ILE A 704 48.11 48.84 17.70
C ILE A 704 48.85 50.16 17.44
N ARG A 705 48.96 50.59 16.17
CA ARG A 705 49.61 51.86 15.82
C ARG A 705 48.88 53.06 16.37
N ASP A 706 47.55 53.08 16.36
CA ASP A 706 46.72 54.14 16.92
C ASP A 706 46.88 54.16 18.45
N ALA A 707 46.93 53.01 19.13
CA ALA A 707 47.20 52.95 20.57
C ALA A 707 48.60 53.48 20.95
N VAL A 708 49.64 53.11 20.19
CA VAL A 708 51.01 53.64 20.38
C VAL A 708 51.06 55.12 20.02
N GLY A 709 50.41 55.53 18.93
CA GLY A 709 50.34 56.90 18.44
C GLY A 709 49.61 57.83 19.41
N GLU A 710 48.49 57.41 19.98
CA GLU A 710 47.79 58.10 21.07
C GLU A 710 48.70 58.26 22.30
N ARG A 711 49.44 57.22 22.67
CA ARG A 711 50.37 57.29 23.81
C ARG A 711 51.54 58.24 23.55
N LEU A 712 52.08 58.27 22.34
CA LEU A 712 53.11 59.22 21.92
C LEU A 712 52.54 60.66 21.83
N GLY A 713 51.32 60.82 21.33
CA GLY A 713 50.62 62.09 21.13
C GLY A 713 50.00 62.71 22.39
N ALA A 714 49.86 61.95 23.48
CA ALA A 714 49.29 62.41 24.76
C ALA A 714 50.01 63.63 25.38
N ARG A 715 51.18 64.04 24.86
CA ARG A 715 51.85 65.31 25.23
C ARG A 715 51.41 66.54 24.44
N VAL A 716 50.91 66.36 23.22
CA VAL A 716 50.70 67.46 22.28
C VAL A 716 49.34 68.14 22.49
N PHE A 717 48.35 67.44 23.05
CA PHE A 717 46.98 67.96 23.23
C PHE A 717 46.47 67.93 24.68
N GLY A 718 47.32 67.61 25.66
CA GLY A 718 46.96 67.64 27.08
C GLY A 718 47.15 69.02 27.70
N THR A 719 46.26 69.97 27.41
CA THR A 719 46.11 71.19 28.21
C THR A 719 45.26 70.88 29.44
N ASP A 720 45.90 70.67 30.57
CA ASP A 720 45.73 71.55 31.73
C ASP A 720 46.57 71.05 32.91
N GLY A 721 47.26 71.99 33.52
CA GLY A 721 48.15 71.75 34.64
C GLY A 721 47.40 71.09 35.80
N ASN A 722 48.09 70.12 36.42
CA ASN A 722 47.80 69.55 37.72
C ASN A 722 46.89 68.31 37.76
N THR A 723 47.38 67.16 37.27
CA THR A 723 47.49 65.94 38.11
C THR A 723 48.32 64.83 37.48
N ALA A 724 49.05 64.15 38.37
CA ALA A 724 49.76 62.87 38.31
C ALA A 724 50.95 62.74 37.35
N ALA A 725 52.04 62.17 37.87
CA ALA A 725 53.13 61.62 37.07
C ALA A 725 52.53 60.86 35.89
N GLN A 726 53.00 61.14 34.67
CA GLN A 726 52.70 60.25 33.55
C GLN A 726 53.24 58.89 33.97
N ASP A 727 52.37 57.99 34.43
CA ASP A 727 52.78 56.66 34.81
C ASP A 727 53.53 56.11 33.61
N ASN A 728 54.78 55.74 33.83
CA ASN A 728 55.63 55.11 32.82
C ASN A 728 55.05 53.77 32.41
N VAL A 729 53.93 53.32 32.97
CA VAL A 729 53.17 52.12 32.65
C VAL A 729 51.78 52.54 32.14
N TRP A 730 51.32 51.95 31.05
CA TRP A 730 49.96 52.16 30.54
C TRP A 730 49.31 50.84 30.11
N LEU A 731 47.97 50.83 30.14
CA LEU A 731 47.14 49.72 29.71
C LEU A 731 46.09 50.24 28.72
N LYS A 732 45.87 49.52 27.63
CA LYS A 732 44.83 49.82 26.64
C LYS A 732 44.07 48.55 26.30
N ALA A 733 42.76 48.57 26.51
CA ALA A 733 41.88 47.54 25.96
C ALA A 733 41.60 47.83 24.48
N LEU A 734 41.75 46.81 23.64
CA LEU A 734 41.39 46.84 22.23
C LEU A 734 39.99 46.24 22.05
N GLY A 735 39.17 46.87 21.23
CA GLY A 735 37.80 46.44 20.95
C GLY A 735 37.24 47.14 19.73
N ALA A 736 37.04 46.40 18.64
CA ALA A 736 36.37 46.92 17.46
C ALA A 736 35.58 45.84 16.73
N TRP A 737 34.55 46.26 16.00
CA TRP A 737 33.76 45.42 15.11
C TRP A 737 33.77 46.08 13.74
N GLY A 738 33.90 45.28 12.69
CA GLY A 738 33.88 45.75 11.31
C GLY A 738 32.87 44.98 10.47
N LYS A 739 32.34 45.64 9.45
CA LYS A 739 31.62 44.99 8.36
C LYS A 739 32.13 45.56 7.04
N THR A 740 32.47 44.67 6.12
CA THR A 740 32.71 44.97 4.73
C THR A 740 31.55 44.38 3.94
N ASP A 741 30.81 45.24 3.25
CA ASP A 741 29.71 44.78 2.39
C ASP A 741 30.27 44.04 1.16
N SER A 742 29.50 43.06 0.68
CA SER A 742 29.83 42.37 -0.57
C SER A 742 29.77 43.32 -1.76
N ARG A 743 30.61 43.07 -2.76
CA ARG A 743 30.52 43.70 -4.08
C ARG A 743 30.26 42.64 -5.15
N ASP A 744 30.09 43.09 -6.38
CA ASP A 744 29.83 42.22 -7.54
C ASP A 744 30.92 41.15 -7.75
N ASP A 745 32.13 41.35 -7.22
CA ASP A 745 33.29 40.49 -7.40
C ASP A 745 33.89 39.91 -6.10
N THR A 746 33.37 40.30 -4.93
CA THR A 746 33.96 39.96 -3.63
C THR A 746 32.90 39.73 -2.55
N ALA A 747 33.03 38.64 -1.79
CA ALA A 747 32.15 38.38 -0.66
C ALA A 747 32.39 39.37 0.48
N GLY A 748 31.29 39.79 1.10
CA GLY A 748 31.33 40.61 2.31
C GLY A 748 31.79 39.79 3.51
N TYR A 749 32.28 40.48 4.53
CA TYR A 749 32.71 39.84 5.77
C TYR A 749 32.50 40.75 6.97
N THR A 750 32.40 40.13 8.14
CA THR A 750 32.35 40.79 9.43
C THR A 750 33.58 40.44 10.23
N THR A 751 34.08 41.40 11.01
CA THR A 751 35.28 41.25 11.83
C THR A 751 35.03 41.70 13.25
N SER A 752 35.78 41.13 14.18
CA SER A 752 35.88 41.65 15.54
C SER A 752 37.31 41.49 16.04
N ILE A 753 37.86 42.51 16.68
CA ILE A 753 39.13 42.42 17.40
C ILE A 753 38.90 42.74 18.87
N GLY A 754 39.47 41.92 19.75
CA GLY A 754 39.49 42.14 21.19
C GLY A 754 40.88 41.87 21.74
N GLY A 755 41.36 42.70 22.68
CA GLY A 755 42.71 42.50 23.20
C GLY A 755 43.08 43.42 24.34
N LEU A 756 44.29 43.25 24.84
CA LEU A 756 44.88 44.10 25.85
C LEU A 756 46.34 44.38 25.48
N LEU A 757 46.69 45.67 25.42
CA LEU A 757 48.05 46.14 25.32
C LEU A 757 48.50 46.70 26.67
N ALA A 758 49.74 46.40 27.05
CA ALA A 758 50.43 46.98 28.17
C ALA A 758 51.76 47.53 27.69
N GLY A 759 52.10 48.76 28.06
CA GLY A 759 53.37 49.34 27.67
C GLY A 759 54.05 50.04 28.83
N VAL A 760 55.36 50.11 28.73
CA VAL A 760 56.19 50.96 29.57
C VAL A 760 56.97 51.93 28.70
N ASP A 761 56.94 53.22 29.03
CA ASP A 761 57.66 54.25 28.30
C ASP A 761 58.18 55.35 29.25
N GLY A 762 59.19 56.09 28.78
CA GLY A 762 59.80 57.19 29.51
C GLY A 762 60.49 58.19 28.60
N ASN A 763 60.86 59.34 29.15
CA ASN A 763 61.59 60.37 28.41
C ASN A 763 63.08 60.12 28.43
N LEU A 764 63.69 60.23 27.26
CA LEU A 764 65.14 60.27 27.11
C LEU A 764 65.64 61.71 26.99
N ALA A 765 64.83 62.61 26.42
CA ALA A 765 65.05 64.05 26.31
C ALA A 765 63.71 64.80 26.22
N ASP A 766 63.72 66.13 26.17
CA ASP A 766 62.50 66.96 26.13
C ASP A 766 61.60 66.63 24.92
N ASP A 767 62.18 66.16 23.82
CA ASP A 767 61.51 65.82 22.57
C ASP A 767 61.53 64.31 22.22
N THR A 768 62.17 63.48 23.05
CA THR A 768 62.45 62.08 22.73
C THR A 768 61.86 61.15 23.79
N ARG A 769 60.95 60.26 23.37
CA ARG A 769 60.29 59.25 24.22
C ARG A 769 60.61 57.85 23.72
N LEU A 770 61.04 56.97 24.62
CA LEU A 770 61.33 55.56 24.33
C LEU A 770 60.43 54.68 25.18
N GLY A 771 59.90 53.61 24.59
CA GLY A 771 59.07 52.65 25.31
C GLY A 771 58.99 51.29 24.63
N VAL A 772 58.52 50.32 25.39
CA VAL A 772 58.23 48.96 24.95
C VAL A 772 56.74 48.72 25.18
N VAL A 773 56.07 48.19 24.17
CA VAL A 773 54.68 47.72 24.27
C VAL A 773 54.66 46.22 24.02
N ALA A 774 53.88 45.51 24.82
CA ALA A 774 53.55 44.12 24.61
C ALA A 774 52.05 43.94 24.83
N GLY A 775 51.45 42.96 24.19
CA GLY A 775 50.03 42.73 24.36
C GLY A 775 49.58 41.49 23.63
N TYR A 776 48.29 41.24 23.73
CA TYR A 776 47.63 40.14 23.04
C TYR A 776 46.32 40.65 22.42
N SER A 777 46.06 40.23 21.20
CA SER A 777 44.80 40.43 20.52
C SER A 777 44.29 39.14 19.88
N ASP A 778 42.98 38.95 19.95
CA ASP A 778 42.23 37.93 19.23
C ASP A 778 41.31 38.64 18.23
N SER A 779 41.44 38.27 16.96
CA SER A 779 40.63 38.78 15.87
C SER A 779 39.84 37.65 15.24
N SER A 780 38.53 37.84 15.08
CA SER A 780 37.66 36.91 14.36
C SER A 780 37.16 37.52 13.06
N LEU A 781 37.06 36.69 12.02
CA LEU A 781 36.48 37.02 10.73
C LEU A 781 35.43 35.97 10.35
N ASN A 782 34.28 36.44 9.85
CA ASN A 782 33.19 35.61 9.37
C ASN A 782 32.63 36.16 8.06
N MET A 783 32.65 35.35 6.99
CA MET A 783 32.20 35.71 5.65
C MET A 783 30.73 35.37 5.35
N GLY A 784 29.96 34.96 6.37
CA GLY A 784 28.52 34.70 6.25
C GLY A 784 28.17 33.39 5.53
N SER A 785 26.88 33.23 5.22
CA SER A 785 26.29 31.98 4.69
C SER A 785 26.59 31.69 3.22
N GLY A 786 27.28 32.58 2.49
CA GLY A 786 27.66 32.31 1.10
C GLY A 786 28.87 31.39 1.03
N THR A 787 29.99 31.83 1.61
CA THR A 787 31.27 31.09 1.59
C THR A 787 31.46 30.17 2.79
N HIS A 788 30.62 30.28 3.84
CA HIS A 788 30.71 29.50 5.10
C HIS A 788 32.08 29.53 5.78
N SER A 789 32.89 30.54 5.48
CA SER A 789 34.29 30.61 5.89
C SER A 789 34.45 31.50 7.13
N ARG A 790 35.24 31.00 8.10
CA ARG A 790 35.58 31.71 9.34
C ARG A 790 37.06 31.57 9.66
N ALA A 791 37.64 32.61 10.26
CA ALA A 791 39.01 32.60 10.73
C ALA A 791 39.11 33.26 12.11
N SER A 792 40.06 32.79 12.91
CA SER A 792 40.53 33.46 14.12
C SER A 792 42.02 33.69 14.00
N VAL A 793 42.48 34.85 14.45
CA VAL A 793 43.88 35.25 14.42
C VAL A 793 44.24 35.70 15.82
N ASP A 794 45.21 35.00 16.42
CA ASP A 794 45.86 35.39 17.66
C ASP A 794 47.15 36.16 17.33
N SER A 795 47.35 37.33 17.94
CA SER A 795 48.54 38.17 17.71
C SER A 795 49.09 38.78 18.98
#